data_AF-A0AAN5R6I7-F1
#
_entry.id   AF-A0AAN5R6I7-F1
#
_cell.length_a   1.000
_cell.length_b   1.000
_cell.length_c   1.000
_cell.angle_alpha   90.00
_cell.angle_beta   90.00
_cell.angle_gamma   90.00
#
_symmetry.space_group_name_H-M   'P 1'
#
loop_
_entity.id
_entity.type
_entity.pdbx_description
1 polymer ?
#
loop_
_entity_poly.entity_id
_entity_poly.type
_entity_poly.pdbx_seq_one_letter_code
_entity_poly.pdbx_strand_id
1 'polypeptide(L)'
;MIVKAKLFQKKYDDETYIDDINKEVEKLNSLIDIYNSVPYSEKAEALLQVHQQLLKIDANIGGMGTVAAIAIGDFPYSEFYENLSNQIRTEFTTLGCPGFSAKQINQWDIENCKKNESIPSALLFEKETQPGFFARMFGAKTSTPISKATRLLSEVDPRTINENTEENYYQLSSLKQSIRELIASEVISTSDKATLNNLIAKVNNRLSNILENNPQLRSKIYPPQVGNLAQSISNLSYENAQKVTNVLSKPDRFNSEEFHKEFDSIIPGLENYEIKFLGGVNAKNYLIRDIETGQQQVLKITPNKGNSRKAYERLKVTSVKDGITETYATQQAIQGQDNYMYSLELTEFCAKGDVLSHGLKIQGKIALIEKDIAGKSEELDPIALQKIYDEFGLGDQPEVSLEEKQHILTELKEAQLLNAVNIYGQMTDILLSFQANNAFFPDAKPTNFLVNEFEQVLIADTKTFVDTVNGTVDPDQIKKTGLLQYSLGFRSPQFESGEPFSADKEHAYIMGISLYCYITGTDIDEVPRNSKDHPAFMKLDQEVFQSAKGQKFKELIEGLTQHDPDKRLSMHQAKEALQTIAHGIKVEKSPFKSKTEAYFFALHNLMEIAKTTENKESINQAIQEMKILIENHEQNPMVAANILTSLAPKLENEQHQKLLHNIASAIQNSTYQQTLQEKYENPLARRFESEMQIALLKNPTDEMMKSVGHVSQALLNVFHQMKEQGYENFLNQFAENLTSGKEQTGFGSQPTPITIDKVEEILQKNDPKDLNQIMYIQFLFAQKWMRQLPESILPPNRNTPTGKMLELVKEYNNGEYRDNPKAFFDNFDSMKLKFISDNQMYGSELFTADPTRGRQGPLQRVFSSQMGVMLVGQNQEGLDTDRSNWTPDAKYQSANLDSPFTRDLIENDAVYAAGPSGMTSLFMGIMENYGNFTSVEAKQNYLAAVSAYMVSGGLHSLHEVLGPAHYALDLIPGYQISPPKVDSVANPPNFHQFYQQQIKLDPQFEERYKKGWDNVMEAYAKQKDQFIHAPISDISIVQQRVFNTDNTSQQENKYKNMSEEKMKEILQKSPELNAVKIEGSLTSTNVGWRRENKENYIKQNLIKINCQYLKGDQEKLDEAINLLFKTVCKTRTNIFKSYSTSTTSATNLINMISQDEKLRKVFGIQGDNPVDWAKEIKVKMEAACKDEKIAAPDFSVGPSLK
;
A
#
# COMPACT_ATOMS: atom_id res chain seq x y z
N MET A 1 35.10 33.21 2.94
CA MET A 1 35.85 32.26 2.10
C MET A 1 36.19 31.06 2.97
N ILE A 2 36.05 29.85 2.44
CA ILE A 2 36.34 28.62 3.18
C ILE A 2 37.84 28.30 3.06
N VAL A 3 38.48 28.03 4.19
CA VAL A 3 39.90 27.66 4.25
C VAL A 3 40.05 26.18 3.92
N LYS A 4 41.03 25.82 3.09
CA LYS A 4 41.35 24.42 2.77
C LYS A 4 41.75 23.66 4.03
N ALA A 5 41.26 22.43 4.14
CA ALA A 5 41.64 21.53 5.19
C ALA A 5 43.06 20.99 4.99
N LYS A 6 43.81 20.84 6.08
CA LYS A 6 45.10 20.14 6.06
C LYS A 6 44.87 18.63 5.96
N LEU A 7 45.72 17.94 5.21
CA LEU A 7 45.74 16.48 5.21
C LEU A 7 46.26 15.97 6.56
N PHE A 8 45.66 14.88 7.04
CA PHE A 8 46.06 14.22 8.26
C PHE A 8 47.39 13.49 8.07
N GLN A 9 48.26 13.54 9.08
CA GLN A 9 49.55 12.85 9.05
C GLN A 9 49.39 11.45 9.62
N LYS A 10 49.97 10.46 8.94
CA LYS A 10 50.09 9.11 9.49
C LYS A 10 51.14 9.08 10.60
N LYS A 11 50.82 8.38 11.67
CA LYS A 11 51.74 8.02 12.73
C LYS A 11 52.40 6.67 12.45
N TYR A 12 51.70 5.77 11.77
CA TYR A 12 52.19 4.44 11.36
C TYR A 12 51.83 4.13 9.90
N ASP A 13 52.68 3.36 9.21
CA ASP A 13 52.52 3.06 7.77
C ASP A 13 51.27 2.21 7.45
N ASP A 14 50.78 1.43 8.41
CA ASP A 14 49.62 0.55 8.31
C ASP A 14 48.27 1.24 8.55
N GLU A 15 48.26 2.55 8.82
CA GLU A 15 47.05 3.38 9.01
C GLU A 15 46.35 3.70 7.67
N THR A 16 45.88 2.66 6.99
CA THR A 16 45.18 2.74 5.70
C THR A 16 43.89 3.60 5.75
N TYR A 17 43.23 3.69 6.91
CA TYR A 17 42.07 4.57 7.11
C TYR A 17 42.39 6.06 6.94
N ILE A 18 43.61 6.49 7.26
CA ILE A 18 44.06 7.87 7.06
C ILE A 18 44.20 8.19 5.57
N ASP A 19 44.67 7.24 4.75
CA ASP A 19 44.74 7.42 3.30
C ASP A 19 43.36 7.63 2.68
N ASP A 20 42.40 6.77 3.08
CA ASP A 20 41.04 6.83 2.57
C ASP A 20 40.36 8.15 2.96
N ILE A 21 40.54 8.61 4.21
CA ILE A 21 40.02 9.91 4.66
C ILE A 21 40.72 11.05 3.93
N ASN A 22 42.05 11.04 3.82
CA ASN A 22 42.81 12.09 3.13
C ASN A 22 42.40 12.21 1.67
N LYS A 23 42.13 11.10 0.98
CA LYS A 23 41.62 11.12 -0.39
C LYS A 23 40.27 11.82 -0.50
N GLU A 24 39.39 11.67 0.48
CA GLU A 24 38.11 12.39 0.51
C GLU A 24 38.31 13.87 0.92
N VAL A 25 39.29 14.19 1.76
CA VAL A 25 39.69 15.58 2.09
C VAL A 25 40.30 16.29 0.88
N GLU A 26 41.05 15.60 0.02
CA GLU A 26 41.56 16.17 -1.23
C GLU A 26 40.41 16.57 -2.18
N LYS A 27 39.39 15.72 -2.32
CA LYS A 27 38.17 16.04 -3.08
C LYS A 27 37.45 17.25 -2.48
N LEU A 28 37.28 17.27 -1.16
CA LEU A 28 36.71 18.41 -0.44
C LEU A 28 37.48 19.71 -0.71
N ASN A 29 38.82 19.67 -0.65
CA ASN A 29 39.66 20.82 -0.94
C ASN A 29 39.53 21.30 -2.40
N SER A 30 39.37 20.39 -3.35
CA SER A 30 39.07 20.75 -4.75
C SER A 30 37.73 21.46 -4.88
N LEU A 31 36.69 20.99 -4.18
CA LEU A 31 35.39 21.66 -4.15
C LEU A 31 35.45 23.04 -3.45
N ILE A 32 36.26 23.18 -2.41
CA ILE A 32 36.52 24.47 -1.72
C ILE A 32 37.20 25.46 -2.67
N ASP A 33 38.18 25.02 -3.47
CA ASP A 33 38.82 25.87 -4.49
C ASP A 33 37.81 26.38 -5.51
N ILE A 34 36.88 25.52 -5.91
CA ILE A 34 35.79 25.90 -6.82
C ILE A 34 34.87 26.92 -6.13
N TYR A 35 34.39 26.64 -4.91
CA TYR A 35 33.55 27.56 -4.15
C TYR A 35 34.17 28.96 -4.00
N ASN A 36 35.48 29.01 -3.72
CA ASN A 36 36.19 30.27 -3.52
C ASN A 36 36.43 31.05 -4.84
N SER A 37 36.39 30.38 -6.01
CA SER A 37 36.69 30.99 -7.31
C SER A 37 35.47 31.36 -8.16
N VAL A 38 34.31 30.72 -7.94
CA VAL A 38 33.08 30.98 -8.71
C VAL A 38 32.40 32.31 -8.34
N PRO A 39 31.67 32.95 -9.28
CA PRO A 39 30.90 34.16 -8.99
C PRO A 39 29.79 33.90 -7.96
N TYR A 40 29.31 34.96 -7.31
CA TYR A 40 28.30 34.87 -6.23
C TYR A 40 27.03 34.10 -6.67
N SER A 41 26.59 34.25 -7.92
CA SER A 41 25.43 33.55 -8.48
C SER A 41 25.57 32.03 -8.58
N GLU A 42 26.78 31.50 -8.51
CA GLU A 42 27.07 30.05 -8.57
C GLU A 42 27.53 29.48 -7.22
N LYS A 43 27.69 30.34 -6.19
CA LYS A 43 28.20 29.94 -4.88
C LYS A 43 27.27 28.99 -4.14
N ALA A 44 25.95 29.09 -4.32
CA ALA A 44 24.99 28.25 -3.63
C ALA A 44 25.18 26.76 -3.96
N GLU A 45 25.19 26.40 -5.24
CA GLU A 45 25.42 25.02 -5.69
C GLU A 45 26.84 24.54 -5.32
N ALA A 46 27.86 25.40 -5.43
CA ALA A 46 29.22 25.03 -5.04
C ALA A 46 29.34 24.76 -3.52
N LEU A 47 28.65 25.53 -2.67
CA LEU A 47 28.63 25.32 -1.22
C LEU A 47 27.90 24.02 -0.85
N LEU A 48 26.78 23.71 -1.52
CA LEU A 48 26.07 22.45 -1.34
C LEU A 48 26.97 21.25 -1.66
N GLN A 49 27.78 21.32 -2.71
CA GLN A 49 28.77 20.28 -3.05
C GLN A 49 29.83 20.12 -1.95
N VAL A 50 30.36 21.22 -1.40
CA VAL A 50 31.31 21.19 -0.27
C VAL A 50 30.67 20.56 0.97
N HIS A 51 29.44 20.97 1.31
CA HIS A 51 28.72 20.44 2.47
C HIS A 51 28.42 18.94 2.34
N GLN A 52 27.95 18.50 1.18
CA GLN A 52 27.70 17.07 0.91
C GLN A 52 28.96 16.22 1.01
N GLN A 53 30.10 16.74 0.52
CA GLN A 53 31.37 16.02 0.63
C GLN A 53 31.87 15.92 2.08
N LEU A 54 31.63 16.94 2.92
CA LEU A 54 31.91 16.86 4.35
C LEU A 54 31.06 15.78 5.06
N LEU A 55 29.75 15.75 4.78
CA LEU A 55 28.86 14.71 5.31
C LEU A 55 29.30 13.30 4.89
N LYS A 56 29.82 13.15 3.67
CA LYS A 56 30.37 11.88 3.16
C LYS A 56 31.65 11.46 3.88
N ILE A 57 32.54 12.41 4.19
CA ILE A 57 33.75 12.13 4.98
C ILE A 57 33.34 11.60 6.36
N ASP A 58 32.39 12.25 7.01
CA ASP A 58 31.86 11.83 8.32
C ASP A 58 31.19 10.44 8.26
N ALA A 59 30.41 10.15 7.22
CA ALA A 59 29.80 8.83 7.02
C ALA A 59 30.82 7.69 6.84
N ASN A 60 32.07 8.00 6.51
CA ASN A 60 33.16 7.02 6.39
C ASN A 60 33.94 6.82 7.70
N ILE A 61 33.59 7.53 8.78
CA ILE A 61 34.27 7.48 10.07
C ILE A 61 33.43 6.69 11.05
N GLY A 62 33.79 5.41 11.21
CA GLY A 62 33.06 4.49 12.08
C GLY A 62 33.76 3.17 12.35
N GLY A 63 34.82 2.82 11.61
CA GLY A 63 35.63 1.64 11.89
C GLY A 63 36.24 1.69 13.30
N MET A 64 36.26 0.55 14.00
CA MET A 64 36.72 0.47 15.39
C MET A 64 38.12 1.08 15.61
N GLY A 65 39.03 0.90 14.64
CA GLY A 65 40.38 1.50 14.67
C GLY A 65 40.38 3.02 14.61
N THR A 66 39.62 3.60 13.67
CA THR A 66 39.49 5.07 13.54
C THR A 66 38.82 5.69 14.77
N VAL A 67 37.75 5.08 15.28
CA VAL A 67 37.06 5.56 16.48
C VAL A 67 37.97 5.50 17.71
N ALA A 68 38.76 4.44 17.85
CA ALA A 68 39.74 4.33 18.93
C ALA A 68 40.84 5.41 18.82
N ALA A 69 41.36 5.67 17.61
CA ALA A 69 42.36 6.70 17.37
C ALA A 69 41.85 8.12 17.70
N ILE A 70 40.59 8.42 17.39
CA ILE A 70 39.92 9.68 17.80
C ILE A 70 39.82 9.75 19.33
N ALA A 71 39.35 8.68 19.97
CA ALA A 71 39.11 8.65 21.41
C ALA A 71 40.39 8.85 22.25
N ILE A 72 41.54 8.35 21.77
CA ILE A 72 42.84 8.56 22.44
C ILE A 72 43.55 9.86 22.03
N GLY A 73 42.94 10.65 21.13
CA GLY A 73 43.49 11.93 20.66
C GLY A 73 44.61 11.83 19.63
N ASP A 74 44.88 10.63 19.09
CA ASP A 74 45.91 10.41 18.06
C ASP A 74 45.44 10.84 16.66
N PHE A 75 44.12 11.02 16.46
CA PHE A 75 43.55 11.48 15.20
C PHE A 75 42.65 12.73 15.42
N PRO A 76 43.07 13.95 15.01
CA PRO A 76 42.41 15.21 15.34
C PRO A 76 41.18 15.49 14.44
N TYR A 77 40.33 14.49 14.24
CA TYR A 77 39.18 14.59 13.34
C TYR A 77 38.10 15.57 13.82
N SER A 78 37.83 15.58 15.13
CA SER A 78 36.78 16.42 15.72
C SER A 78 37.06 17.91 15.51
N GLU A 79 38.31 18.35 15.70
CA GLU A 79 38.73 19.73 15.45
C GLU A 79 38.59 20.09 13.97
N PHE A 80 38.98 19.17 13.07
CA PHE A 80 38.79 19.34 11.63
C PHE A 80 37.31 19.53 11.26
N TYR A 81 36.44 18.65 11.77
CA TYR A 81 35.01 18.66 11.44
C TYR A 81 34.31 19.91 11.99
N GLU A 82 34.58 20.25 13.25
CA GLU A 82 34.06 21.45 13.91
C GLU A 82 34.42 22.71 13.13
N ASN A 83 35.71 22.90 12.85
CA ASN A 83 36.20 24.11 12.17
C ASN A 83 35.54 24.28 10.80
N LEU A 84 35.52 23.22 10.00
CA LEU A 84 34.96 23.29 8.65
C LEU A 84 33.43 23.42 8.66
N SER A 85 32.74 22.73 9.55
CA SER A 85 31.28 22.85 9.73
C SER A 85 30.88 24.29 10.09
N ASN A 86 31.61 24.94 11.00
CA ASN A 86 31.38 26.34 11.38
C ASN A 86 31.59 27.31 10.20
N GLN A 87 32.63 27.09 9.39
CA GLN A 87 32.87 27.89 8.18
C GLN A 87 31.75 27.71 7.15
N ILE A 88 31.34 26.47 6.87
CA ILE A 88 30.25 26.15 5.94
C ILE A 88 28.94 26.79 6.41
N ARG A 89 28.62 26.68 7.71
CA ARG A 89 27.44 27.33 8.31
C ARG A 89 27.45 28.84 8.11
N THR A 90 28.59 29.49 8.36
CA THR A 90 28.74 30.94 8.17
C THR A 90 28.48 31.35 6.71
N GLU A 91 28.98 30.57 5.75
CA GLU A 91 28.75 30.83 4.32
C GLU A 91 27.28 30.57 3.92
N PHE A 92 26.64 29.53 4.43
CA PHE A 92 25.20 29.29 4.22
C PHE A 92 24.36 30.46 4.72
N THR A 93 24.63 30.99 5.92
CA THR A 93 23.98 32.20 6.44
C THR A 93 24.21 33.40 5.53
N THR A 94 25.45 33.57 5.04
CA THR A 94 25.83 34.68 4.15
C THR A 94 25.10 34.61 2.80
N LEU A 95 24.75 33.40 2.34
CA LEU A 95 23.96 33.16 1.13
C LEU A 95 22.43 33.15 1.38
N GLY A 96 22.00 33.43 2.62
CA GLY A 96 20.57 33.55 2.97
C GLY A 96 19.86 32.22 3.26
N CYS A 97 20.58 31.16 3.61
CA CYS A 97 19.96 29.91 4.04
C CYS A 97 19.27 30.10 5.41
N PRO A 98 17.97 29.76 5.56
CA PRO A 98 17.18 30.05 6.77
C PRO A 98 17.55 29.18 7.98
N GLY A 99 18.37 28.15 7.79
CA GLY A 99 18.96 27.33 8.84
C GLY A 99 19.66 26.11 8.26
N PHE A 100 20.01 25.15 9.12
CA PHE A 100 20.97 24.10 8.81
C PHE A 100 20.41 22.68 8.95
N SER A 101 19.09 22.53 9.14
CA SER A 101 18.47 21.21 9.03
C SER A 101 18.50 20.74 7.57
N ALA A 102 18.50 19.42 7.37
CA ALA A 102 18.45 18.83 6.04
C ALA A 102 17.22 19.32 5.24
N LYS A 103 16.06 19.49 5.89
CA LYS A 103 14.84 20.00 5.26
C LYS A 103 14.97 21.47 4.85
N GLN A 104 15.53 22.32 5.71
CA GLN A 104 15.78 23.74 5.37
C GLN A 104 16.78 23.90 4.23
N ILE A 105 17.91 23.17 4.27
CA ILE A 105 18.91 23.20 3.22
C ILE A 105 18.33 22.68 1.90
N ASN A 106 17.52 21.61 1.93
CA ASN A 106 16.87 21.08 0.73
C ASN A 106 15.82 22.04 0.14
N GLN A 107 15.01 22.67 1.00
CA GLN A 107 14.09 23.73 0.55
C GLN A 107 14.88 24.86 -0.13
N TRP A 108 15.93 25.35 0.55
CA TRP A 108 16.77 26.42 0.04
C TRP A 108 17.44 26.05 -1.29
N ASP A 109 17.96 24.83 -1.43
CA ASP A 109 18.51 24.27 -2.69
C ASP A 109 17.47 24.30 -3.81
N ILE A 110 16.28 23.74 -3.60
CA ILE A 110 15.23 23.68 -4.62
C ILE A 110 14.76 25.08 -5.04
N GLU A 111 14.62 26.00 -4.09
CA GLU A 111 14.09 27.34 -4.34
C GLU A 111 15.12 28.30 -4.94
N ASN A 112 16.40 28.21 -4.55
CA ASN A 112 17.46 29.16 -4.94
C ASN A 112 18.38 28.65 -6.04
N CYS A 113 18.45 27.33 -6.27
CA CYS A 113 19.32 26.71 -7.28
C CYS A 113 18.51 26.13 -8.45
N LYS A 114 17.44 26.80 -8.92
CA LYS A 114 16.61 26.37 -10.07
C LYS A 114 16.75 27.26 -11.30
N LYS A 115 16.51 26.69 -12.48
CA LYS A 115 16.35 27.40 -13.76
C LYS A 115 15.02 27.04 -14.40
N ASN A 116 14.27 28.02 -14.92
CA ASN A 116 12.99 27.82 -15.61
C ASN A 116 13.17 27.16 -17.00
N GLU A 117 13.74 25.96 -17.02
CA GLU A 117 13.95 25.12 -18.19
C GLU A 117 13.54 23.67 -17.84
N SER A 118 13.12 22.89 -18.84
CA SER A 118 12.76 21.48 -18.68
C SER A 118 13.99 20.57 -18.68
N ILE A 119 13.90 19.44 -17.99
CA ILE A 119 14.92 18.38 -18.05
C ILE A 119 14.96 17.82 -19.49
N PRO A 120 16.12 17.75 -20.16
CA PRO A 120 16.23 17.16 -21.49
C PRO A 120 16.06 15.63 -21.42
N SER A 121 15.68 15.00 -22.53
CA SER A 121 15.81 13.53 -22.64
C SER A 121 17.28 13.12 -22.69
N ALA A 122 17.61 11.88 -22.31
CA ALA A 122 18.98 11.37 -22.40
C ALA A 122 19.57 11.51 -23.82
N LEU A 123 18.76 11.23 -24.85
CA LEU A 123 19.15 11.39 -26.25
C LEU A 123 19.40 12.85 -26.63
N LEU A 124 18.56 13.78 -26.15
CA LEU A 124 18.74 15.21 -26.42
C LEU A 124 19.98 15.74 -25.69
N PHE A 125 20.17 15.37 -24.43
CA PHE A 125 21.34 15.75 -23.64
C PHE A 125 22.64 15.24 -24.28
N GLU A 126 22.65 13.99 -24.75
CA GLU A 126 23.78 13.44 -25.50
C GLU A 126 24.06 14.25 -26.78
N LYS A 127 23.02 14.60 -27.53
CA LYS A 127 23.15 15.38 -28.76
C LYS A 127 23.67 16.80 -28.51
N GLU A 128 23.18 17.46 -27.47
CA GLU A 128 23.57 18.84 -27.10
C GLU A 128 25.01 18.92 -26.56
N THR A 129 25.50 17.83 -25.98
CA THR A 129 26.84 17.77 -25.36
C THR A 129 27.89 17.08 -26.23
N GLN A 130 27.50 16.58 -27.41
CA GLN A 130 28.43 15.98 -28.36
C GLN A 130 29.39 17.02 -28.95
N PRO A 131 30.69 16.68 -29.12
CA PRO A 131 31.63 17.57 -29.80
C PRO A 131 31.14 17.91 -31.23
N GLY A 132 31.35 19.16 -31.66
CA GLY A 132 30.96 19.62 -32.99
C GLY A 132 31.57 18.79 -34.13
N PHE A 133 30.98 18.87 -35.32
CA PHE A 133 31.36 18.05 -36.49
C PHE A 133 32.87 18.06 -36.78
N PHE A 134 33.51 19.23 -36.78
CA PHE A 134 34.96 19.35 -37.01
C PHE A 134 35.79 18.75 -35.86
N ALA A 135 35.38 18.91 -34.60
CA ALA A 135 36.09 18.32 -33.47
C ALA A 135 36.06 16.78 -33.49
N ARG A 136 34.93 16.18 -33.90
CA ARG A 136 34.80 14.72 -34.08
C ARG A 136 35.67 14.18 -35.22
N MET A 137 35.78 14.93 -36.33
CA MET A 137 36.70 14.62 -37.43
C MET A 137 38.18 14.58 -36.98
N PHE A 138 38.54 15.34 -35.95
CA PHE A 138 39.87 15.33 -35.33
C PHE A 138 39.98 14.43 -34.09
N GLY A 139 39.02 13.51 -33.89
CA GLY A 139 39.09 12.44 -32.88
C GLY A 139 38.58 12.83 -31.48
N ALA A 140 37.97 14.01 -31.30
CA ALA A 140 37.37 14.39 -30.02
C ALA A 140 36.15 13.51 -29.69
N LYS A 141 36.11 12.97 -28.46
CA LYS A 141 35.00 12.17 -27.93
C LYS A 141 34.28 12.95 -26.82
N THR A 142 33.02 12.61 -26.56
CA THR A 142 32.28 13.08 -25.38
C THR A 142 33.07 12.71 -24.12
N SER A 143 33.13 13.60 -23.15
CA SER A 143 33.88 13.35 -21.92
C SER A 143 33.22 12.25 -21.08
N THR A 144 34.03 11.55 -20.27
CA THR A 144 33.55 10.48 -19.38
C THR A 144 32.47 10.96 -18.41
N PRO A 145 32.59 12.14 -17.76
CA PRO A 145 31.54 12.66 -16.88
C PRO A 145 30.21 12.84 -17.62
N ILE A 146 30.23 13.50 -18.79
CA ILE A 146 29.01 13.72 -19.57
C ILE A 146 28.38 12.39 -19.99
N SER A 147 29.18 11.41 -20.41
CA SER A 147 28.67 10.08 -20.78
C SER A 147 28.02 9.36 -19.59
N LYS A 148 28.57 9.48 -18.38
CA LYS A 148 27.98 8.93 -17.15
C LYS A 148 26.68 9.63 -16.77
N ALA A 149 26.64 10.96 -16.89
CA ALA A 149 25.42 11.74 -16.65
C ALA A 149 24.30 11.38 -17.64
N THR A 150 24.62 11.16 -18.92
CA THR A 150 23.66 10.66 -19.92
C THR A 150 23.08 9.31 -19.51
N ARG A 151 23.90 8.39 -18.98
CA ARG A 151 23.42 7.09 -18.50
C ARG A 151 22.49 7.24 -17.30
N LEU A 152 22.87 8.04 -16.30
CA LEU A 152 22.02 8.32 -15.14
C LEU A 152 20.67 8.93 -15.57
N LEU A 153 20.68 9.83 -16.55
CA LEU A 153 19.47 10.42 -17.10
C LEU A 153 18.59 9.39 -17.86
N SER A 154 19.20 8.37 -18.48
CA SER A 154 18.47 7.29 -19.16
C SER A 154 17.79 6.29 -18.21
N GLU A 155 18.20 6.27 -16.94
CA GLU A 155 17.59 5.44 -15.89
C GLU A 155 16.30 6.08 -15.34
N VAL A 156 16.03 7.35 -15.67
CA VAL A 156 14.77 8.04 -15.33
C VAL A 156 13.70 7.68 -16.35
N ASP A 157 12.51 7.24 -15.89
CA ASP A 157 11.42 6.88 -16.79
C ASP A 157 10.87 8.14 -17.49
N PRO A 158 11.04 8.29 -18.82
CA PRO A 158 10.62 9.50 -19.53
C PRO A 158 9.10 9.72 -19.49
N ARG A 159 8.30 8.71 -19.16
CA ARG A 159 6.84 8.82 -19.03
C ARG A 159 6.44 9.53 -17.74
N THR A 160 7.22 9.35 -16.67
CA THR A 160 6.88 9.85 -15.33
C THR A 160 7.51 11.21 -15.02
N ILE A 161 8.55 11.64 -15.77
CA ILE A 161 9.27 12.92 -15.54
C ILE A 161 8.33 14.12 -15.38
N ASN A 162 7.22 14.16 -16.12
CA ASN A 162 6.26 15.28 -16.10
C ASN A 162 5.12 15.12 -15.08
N GLU A 163 5.09 14.02 -14.31
CA GLU A 163 4.04 13.75 -13.32
C GLU A 163 4.37 14.36 -11.96
N ASN A 164 3.38 14.88 -11.24
CA ASN A 164 3.56 15.53 -9.93
C ASN A 164 3.44 14.53 -8.76
N THR A 165 4.11 13.38 -8.88
CA THR A 165 4.02 12.26 -7.95
C THR A 165 5.20 12.23 -6.97
N GLU A 166 5.00 11.57 -5.82
CA GLU A 166 6.05 11.34 -4.80
C GLU A 166 7.19 10.45 -5.34
N GLU A 167 6.86 9.44 -6.15
CA GLU A 167 7.83 8.59 -6.83
C GLU A 167 8.77 9.39 -7.74
N ASN A 168 8.22 10.27 -8.58
CA ASN A 168 9.02 11.11 -9.47
C ASN A 168 9.91 12.09 -8.69
N TYR A 169 9.42 12.66 -7.57
CA TYR A 169 10.24 13.50 -6.70
C TYR A 169 11.48 12.75 -6.20
N TYR A 170 11.32 11.52 -5.71
CA TYR A 170 12.44 10.73 -5.19
C TYR A 170 13.40 10.29 -6.30
N GLN A 171 12.89 9.87 -7.46
CA GLN A 171 13.71 9.52 -8.62
C GLN A 171 14.60 10.70 -9.06
N LEU A 172 14.01 11.90 -9.19
CA LEU A 172 14.73 13.12 -9.57
C LEU A 172 15.69 13.60 -8.48
N SER A 173 15.33 13.45 -7.20
CA SER A 173 16.22 13.74 -6.09
C SER A 173 17.45 12.81 -6.09
N SER A 174 17.25 11.53 -6.43
CA SER A 174 18.35 10.57 -6.60
C SER A 174 19.26 10.95 -7.78
N LEU A 175 18.67 11.29 -8.93
CA LEU A 175 19.43 11.77 -10.09
C LEU A 175 20.29 13.01 -9.72
N LYS A 176 19.70 14.00 -9.04
CA LYS A 176 20.40 15.20 -8.57
C LYS A 176 21.63 14.84 -7.72
N GLN A 177 21.45 13.93 -6.76
CA GLN A 177 22.52 13.48 -5.87
C GLN A 177 23.63 12.75 -6.64
N SER A 178 23.28 11.83 -7.54
CA SER A 178 24.28 11.11 -8.35
C SER A 178 25.10 12.03 -9.26
N ILE A 179 24.50 13.11 -9.78
CA ILE A 179 25.25 14.11 -10.57
C ILE A 179 26.23 14.89 -9.67
N ARG A 180 25.85 15.29 -8.46
CA ARG A 180 26.77 15.95 -7.51
C ARG A 180 27.94 15.05 -7.11
N GLU A 181 27.69 13.76 -6.92
CA GLU A 181 28.75 12.78 -6.63
C GLU A 181 29.69 12.57 -7.80
N LEU A 182 29.18 12.58 -9.04
CA LEU A 182 30.00 12.56 -10.24
C LEU A 182 30.92 13.80 -10.27
N ILE A 183 30.39 14.98 -9.93
CA ILE A 183 31.18 16.23 -9.85
C ILE A 183 32.28 16.15 -8.79
N ALA A 184 32.01 15.55 -7.63
CA ALA A 184 32.99 15.42 -6.56
C ALA A 184 34.08 14.35 -6.83
N SER A 185 33.79 13.34 -7.66
CA SER A 185 34.63 12.15 -7.80
C SER A 185 35.56 12.14 -9.02
N GLU A 186 35.32 12.99 -10.02
CA GLU A 186 36.11 13.04 -11.26
C GLU A 186 36.82 14.38 -11.45
N VAL A 187 37.94 14.36 -12.19
CA VAL A 187 38.55 15.58 -12.69
C VAL A 187 37.69 16.09 -13.84
N ILE A 188 36.79 17.03 -13.55
CA ILE A 188 35.83 17.58 -14.51
C ILE A 188 36.34 18.92 -15.06
N SER A 189 36.24 19.12 -16.37
CA SER A 189 36.53 20.40 -17.00
C SER A 189 35.54 21.49 -16.56
N THR A 190 35.94 22.76 -16.57
CA THR A 190 35.03 23.87 -16.21
C THR A 190 33.75 23.88 -17.05
N SER A 191 33.85 23.52 -18.34
CA SER A 191 32.72 23.44 -19.28
C SER A 191 31.76 22.30 -18.93
N ASP A 192 32.28 21.11 -18.66
CA ASP A 192 31.45 19.96 -18.28
C ASP A 192 30.78 20.20 -16.93
N LYS A 193 31.50 20.80 -15.97
CA LYS A 193 30.93 21.16 -14.67
C LYS A 193 29.76 22.15 -14.81
N ALA A 194 29.93 23.19 -15.63
CA ALA A 194 28.85 24.14 -15.90
C ALA A 194 27.63 23.45 -16.55
N THR A 195 27.87 22.47 -17.42
CA THR A 195 26.82 21.66 -18.05
C THR A 195 26.06 20.80 -17.02
N LEU A 196 26.78 20.12 -16.12
CA LEU A 196 26.17 19.29 -15.07
C LEU A 196 25.43 20.12 -14.02
N ASN A 197 25.99 21.26 -13.61
CA ASN A 197 25.30 22.21 -12.72
C ASN A 197 24.01 22.75 -13.37
N ASN A 198 24.00 22.98 -14.69
CA ASN A 198 22.80 23.38 -15.41
C ASN A 198 21.74 22.25 -15.39
N LEU A 199 22.15 20.99 -15.57
CA LEU A 199 21.24 19.85 -15.44
C LEU A 199 20.64 19.76 -14.03
N ILE A 200 21.44 19.96 -12.97
CA ILE A 200 20.94 20.03 -11.58
C ILE A 200 19.89 21.13 -11.43
N ALA A 201 20.13 22.32 -11.99
CA ALA A 201 19.19 23.44 -11.89
C ALA A 201 17.84 23.16 -12.61
N LYS A 202 17.87 22.41 -13.72
CA LYS A 202 16.67 21.93 -14.41
C LYS A 202 15.91 20.89 -13.58
N VAL A 203 16.65 19.99 -12.90
CA VAL A 203 16.06 19.03 -11.97
C VAL A 203 15.41 19.74 -10.78
N ASN A 204 16.07 20.73 -10.17
CA ASN A 204 15.50 21.53 -9.08
C ASN A 204 14.24 22.28 -9.51
N ASN A 205 14.18 22.82 -10.73
CA ASN A 205 12.95 23.40 -11.27
C ASN A 205 11.81 22.39 -11.33
N ARG A 206 12.08 21.17 -11.79
CA ARG A 206 11.08 20.11 -11.81
C ARG A 206 10.65 19.69 -10.39
N LEU A 207 11.60 19.53 -9.46
CA LEU A 207 11.30 19.24 -8.05
C LEU A 207 10.43 20.34 -7.42
N SER A 208 10.73 21.62 -7.67
CA SER A 208 9.91 22.77 -7.25
C SER A 208 8.48 22.63 -7.76
N ASN A 209 8.32 22.35 -9.07
CA ASN A 209 7.01 22.18 -9.68
C ASN A 209 6.24 20.99 -9.09
N ILE A 210 6.90 19.87 -8.78
CA ILE A 210 6.25 18.73 -8.13
C ILE A 210 5.74 19.15 -6.74
N LEU A 211 6.56 19.82 -5.94
CA LEU A 211 6.19 20.24 -4.58
C LEU A 211 5.11 21.35 -4.59
N GLU A 212 5.14 22.27 -5.54
CA GLU A 212 4.10 23.29 -5.71
C GLU A 212 2.74 22.68 -6.07
N ASN A 213 2.74 21.58 -6.83
CA ASN A 213 1.51 20.88 -7.26
C ASN A 213 1.17 19.66 -6.38
N ASN A 214 1.92 19.41 -5.31
CA ASN A 214 1.68 18.31 -4.37
C ASN A 214 1.85 18.80 -2.91
N PRO A 215 0.82 19.46 -2.33
CA PRO A 215 0.90 20.05 -1.00
C PRO A 215 1.20 19.03 0.11
N GLN A 216 0.72 17.80 -0.03
CA GLN A 216 1.00 16.73 0.93
C GLN A 216 2.50 16.40 0.93
N LEU A 217 3.08 16.15 -0.24
CA LEU A 217 4.53 15.92 -0.36
C LEU A 217 5.34 17.14 0.11
N ARG A 218 4.90 18.35 -0.22
CA ARG A 218 5.52 19.60 0.26
C ARG A 218 5.60 19.64 1.78
N SER A 219 4.53 19.26 2.49
CA SER A 219 4.53 19.23 3.96
C SER A 219 5.48 18.17 4.56
N LYS A 220 5.74 17.07 3.84
CA LYS A 220 6.74 16.05 4.23
C LYS A 220 8.17 16.55 4.03
N ILE A 221 8.43 17.24 2.91
CA ILE A 221 9.77 17.61 2.43
C ILE A 221 10.26 18.95 3.01
N TYR A 222 9.39 19.96 3.08
CA TYR A 222 9.75 21.28 3.61
C TYR A 222 9.61 21.32 5.13
N PRO A 223 10.43 22.13 5.82
CA PRO A 223 10.25 22.37 7.25
C PRO A 223 8.88 23.03 7.52
N PRO A 224 8.26 22.75 8.69
CA PRO A 224 7.07 23.48 9.10
C PRO A 224 7.37 24.97 9.27
N GLN A 225 6.36 25.83 9.04
CA GLN A 225 6.54 27.29 9.14
C GLN A 225 6.73 27.79 10.58
N VAL A 226 6.33 27.00 11.57
CA VAL A 226 6.60 27.24 13.00
C VAL A 226 7.78 26.38 13.41
N GLY A 227 8.77 26.96 14.10
CA GLY A 227 9.93 26.21 14.58
C GLY A 227 9.50 25.07 15.51
N ASN A 228 9.81 23.84 15.14
CA ASN A 228 9.57 22.65 15.97
C ASN A 228 10.88 22.15 16.62
N LEU A 229 10.78 21.34 17.68
CA LEU A 229 11.93 20.82 18.42
C LEU A 229 13.00 20.18 17.52
N ALA A 230 12.57 19.42 16.51
CA ALA A 230 13.44 18.80 15.51
C ALA A 230 14.33 19.85 14.80
N GLN A 231 13.73 20.95 14.39
CA GLN A 231 14.43 22.05 13.73
C GLN A 231 15.42 22.74 14.67
N SER A 232 15.06 22.93 15.95
CA SER A 232 15.95 23.49 16.98
C SER A 232 17.18 22.60 17.21
N ILE A 233 16.98 21.27 17.34
CA ILE A 233 18.07 20.30 17.51
C ILE A 233 19.02 20.32 16.31
N SER A 234 18.50 20.30 15.08
CA SER A 234 19.35 20.34 13.87
C SER A 234 20.11 21.67 13.70
N ASN A 235 19.64 22.76 14.30
CA ASN A 235 20.27 24.07 14.21
C ASN A 235 21.30 24.34 15.32
N LEU A 236 21.42 23.47 16.31
CA LEU A 236 22.42 23.58 17.38
C LEU A 236 23.81 23.90 16.82
N SER A 237 24.54 24.80 17.49
CA SER A 237 25.98 24.94 17.25
C SER A 237 26.70 23.69 17.74
N TYR A 238 27.90 23.43 17.21
CA TYR A 238 28.72 22.29 17.64
C TYR A 238 28.95 22.31 19.17
N GLU A 239 29.28 23.47 19.73
CA GLU A 239 29.48 23.66 21.18
C GLU A 239 28.23 23.28 21.99
N ASN A 240 27.04 23.72 21.56
CA ASN A 240 25.81 23.43 22.29
C ASN A 240 25.40 21.96 22.12
N ALA A 241 25.59 21.37 20.94
CA ALA A 241 25.37 19.94 20.72
C ALA A 241 26.30 19.08 21.61
N GLN A 242 27.55 19.52 21.80
CA GLN A 242 28.49 18.89 22.72
C GLN A 242 28.03 18.97 24.19
N LYS A 243 27.54 20.14 24.65
CA LYS A 243 26.99 20.29 26.01
C LYS A 243 25.82 19.33 26.25
N VAL A 244 24.85 19.29 25.34
CA VAL A 244 23.69 18.38 25.39
C VAL A 244 24.14 16.92 25.45
N THR A 245 25.06 16.52 24.56
CA THR A 245 25.60 15.16 24.49
C THR A 245 26.32 14.75 25.78
N ASN A 246 27.06 15.67 26.40
CA ASN A 246 27.80 15.39 27.64
C ASN A 246 26.89 15.07 28.83
N VAL A 247 25.72 15.70 28.89
CA VAL A 247 24.74 15.44 29.96
C VAL A 247 24.03 14.12 29.68
N LEU A 248 23.49 13.96 28.48
CA LEU A 248 22.65 12.82 28.14
C LEU A 248 23.43 11.51 27.91
N SER A 249 24.75 11.54 27.69
CA SER A 249 25.60 10.33 27.64
C SER A 249 25.75 9.64 29.01
N LYS A 250 25.42 10.32 30.11
CA LYS A 250 25.56 9.84 31.49
C LYS A 250 24.19 9.75 32.19
N PRO A 251 23.36 8.75 31.85
CA PRO A 251 21.98 8.64 32.37
C PRO A 251 21.91 8.59 33.90
N ASP A 252 22.91 8.01 34.57
CA ASP A 252 22.99 7.95 36.04
C ASP A 252 23.08 9.32 36.72
N ARG A 253 23.40 10.37 35.95
CA ARG A 253 23.49 11.76 36.41
C ARG A 253 22.42 12.66 35.79
N PHE A 254 21.49 12.09 35.02
CA PHE A 254 20.46 12.87 34.34
C PHE A 254 19.37 13.29 35.33
N ASN A 255 19.08 14.59 35.36
CA ASN A 255 17.94 15.17 36.05
C ASN A 255 17.17 16.06 35.07
N SER A 256 15.87 15.80 34.90
CA SER A 256 15.06 16.53 33.92
C SER A 256 14.93 18.02 34.24
N GLU A 257 14.77 18.40 35.52
CA GLU A 257 14.62 19.80 35.92
C GLU A 257 15.92 20.59 35.69
N GLU A 258 17.07 19.99 36.02
CA GLU A 258 18.38 20.61 35.73
C GLU A 258 18.63 20.72 34.22
N PHE A 259 18.19 19.72 33.44
CA PHE A 259 18.31 19.74 31.99
C PHE A 259 17.51 20.90 31.37
N HIS A 260 16.24 21.06 31.75
CA HIS A 260 15.42 22.19 31.27
C HIS A 260 16.02 23.54 31.66
N LYS A 261 16.48 23.67 32.91
CA LYS A 261 17.10 24.90 33.41
C LYS A 261 18.33 25.32 32.59
N GLU A 262 19.10 24.37 32.08
CA GLU A 262 20.28 24.64 31.26
C GLU A 262 19.93 24.84 29.77
N PHE A 263 19.05 24.00 29.21
CA PHE A 263 18.92 23.86 27.75
C PHE A 263 17.68 24.50 27.13
N ASP A 264 16.65 24.91 27.87
CA ASP A 264 15.46 25.56 27.29
C ASP A 264 15.83 26.85 26.52
N SER A 265 16.78 27.62 27.07
CA SER A 265 17.27 28.85 26.39
C SER A 265 18.14 28.57 25.15
N ILE A 266 18.65 27.34 25.02
CA ILE A 266 19.56 26.90 23.95
C ILE A 266 18.80 26.16 22.84
N ILE A 267 17.73 25.46 23.19
CA ILE A 267 16.89 24.67 22.30
C ILE A 267 15.47 25.24 22.38
N PRO A 268 15.14 26.25 21.56
CA PRO A 268 13.80 26.85 21.58
C PRO A 268 12.71 25.79 21.37
N GLY A 269 11.70 25.81 22.25
CA GLY A 269 10.56 24.89 22.24
C GLY A 269 10.77 23.64 23.10
N LEU A 270 11.96 23.40 23.66
CA LEU A 270 12.22 22.29 24.59
C LEU A 270 11.40 22.40 25.88
N GLU A 271 11.11 23.63 26.33
CA GLU A 271 10.35 23.94 27.54
C GLU A 271 8.92 23.37 27.53
N ASN A 272 8.40 23.01 26.35
CA ASN A 272 7.08 22.42 26.17
C ASN A 272 7.07 20.90 26.27
N TYR A 273 8.18 20.28 26.66
CA TYR A 273 8.33 18.82 26.68
C TYR A 273 8.76 18.29 28.05
N GLU A 274 8.28 17.10 28.41
CA GLU A 274 8.81 16.27 29.49
C GLU A 274 9.88 15.31 28.94
N ILE A 275 10.98 15.11 29.68
CA ILE A 275 12.08 14.24 29.26
C ILE A 275 12.32 13.13 30.29
N LYS A 276 12.37 11.88 29.81
CA LYS A 276 12.58 10.70 30.68
C LYS A 276 13.50 9.68 30.04
N PHE A 277 14.50 9.20 30.78
CA PHE A 277 15.36 8.11 30.31
C PHE A 277 14.56 6.81 30.16
N LEU A 278 14.63 6.19 28.97
CA LEU A 278 13.97 4.92 28.65
C LEU A 278 14.89 3.71 28.84
N GLY A 279 16.20 3.90 28.67
CA GLY A 279 17.18 2.82 28.73
C GLY A 279 18.13 2.81 27.54
N GLY A 280 18.96 1.77 27.50
CA GLY A 280 19.89 1.49 26.41
C GLY A 280 21.36 1.38 26.87
N VAL A 281 22.01 0.28 26.46
CA VAL A 281 23.39 -0.02 26.82
C VAL A 281 24.34 0.81 25.97
N ASN A 282 24.20 0.72 24.64
CA ASN A 282 25.08 1.41 23.70
C ASN A 282 24.53 2.81 23.32
N ALA A 283 23.36 2.87 22.69
CA ALA A 283 22.62 4.12 22.55
C ALA A 283 21.88 4.45 23.85
N LYS A 284 21.81 5.74 24.22
CA LYS A 284 21.02 6.24 25.35
C LYS A 284 19.74 6.86 24.81
N ASN A 285 18.59 6.32 25.20
CA ASN A 285 17.29 6.73 24.67
C ASN A 285 16.50 7.48 25.73
N TYR A 286 15.99 8.65 25.39
CA TYR A 286 15.16 9.50 26.24
C TYR A 286 13.80 9.73 25.58
N LEU A 287 12.72 9.37 26.25
CA LEU A 287 11.37 9.76 25.87
C LEU A 287 11.24 11.28 25.99
N ILE A 288 10.71 11.89 24.96
CA ILE A 288 10.33 13.29 24.90
C ILE A 288 8.82 13.34 24.68
N ARG A 289 8.09 13.97 25.60
CA ARG A 289 6.63 14.06 25.54
C ARG A 289 6.19 15.50 25.55
N ASP A 290 5.51 15.93 24.49
CA ASP A 290 4.91 17.26 24.42
C ASP A 290 3.82 17.39 25.50
N ILE A 291 3.90 18.44 26.31
CA ILE A 291 3.01 18.68 27.45
C ILE A 291 1.60 19.06 26.99
N GLU A 292 1.48 19.78 25.87
CA GLU A 292 0.20 20.26 25.34
C GLU A 292 -0.52 19.18 24.53
N THR A 293 0.21 18.56 23.60
CA THR A 293 -0.37 17.61 22.64
C THR A 293 -0.33 16.16 23.13
N GLY A 294 0.55 15.85 24.08
CA GLY A 294 0.83 14.48 24.51
C GLY A 294 1.67 13.69 23.51
N GLN A 295 2.10 14.28 22.38
CA GLN A 295 2.89 13.61 21.35
C GLN A 295 4.22 13.11 21.93
N GLN A 296 4.62 11.89 21.57
CA GLN A 296 5.83 11.24 22.08
C GLN A 296 6.87 11.02 20.99
N GLN A 297 8.13 11.24 21.33
CA GLN A 297 9.31 11.09 20.48
C GLN A 297 10.48 10.54 21.30
N VAL A 298 11.56 10.11 20.64
CA VAL A 298 12.77 9.66 21.33
C VAL A 298 13.94 10.55 20.97
N LEU A 299 14.54 11.19 21.97
CA LEU A 299 15.85 11.81 21.86
C LEU A 299 16.91 10.74 22.17
N LYS A 300 17.68 10.39 21.16
CA LYS A 300 18.64 9.30 21.16
C LYS A 300 20.05 9.83 21.03
N ILE A 301 20.96 9.30 21.84
CA ILE A 301 22.40 9.52 21.70
C ILE A 301 23.11 8.23 21.44
N THR A 302 23.85 8.17 20.33
CA THR A 302 24.50 6.95 19.87
C THR A 302 25.98 7.20 19.68
N PRO A 303 26.88 6.43 20.33
CA PRO A 303 28.30 6.51 20.02
C PRO A 303 28.59 5.90 18.63
N ASN A 304 29.46 6.52 17.84
CA ASN A 304 29.81 6.12 16.47
C ASN A 304 30.68 4.84 16.38
N LYS A 305 30.76 4.04 17.46
CA LYS A 305 31.63 2.86 17.53
C LYS A 305 31.15 1.77 16.58
N GLY A 306 31.98 1.41 15.59
CA GLY A 306 31.75 0.32 14.63
C GLY A 306 30.52 0.53 13.75
N ASN A 307 30.15 1.79 13.50
CA ASN A 307 29.01 2.14 12.67
C ASN A 307 29.42 2.18 11.20
N SER A 308 28.84 1.33 10.37
CA SER A 308 28.97 1.42 8.91
C SER A 308 27.92 2.39 8.37
N ARG A 309 28.13 3.67 8.70
CA ARG A 309 27.18 4.72 8.35
C ARG A 309 27.00 4.86 6.84
N LYS A 310 28.04 4.59 6.07
CA LYS A 310 27.96 4.45 4.60
C LYS A 310 26.86 3.49 4.14
N ALA A 311 26.71 2.31 4.76
CA ALA A 311 25.66 1.37 4.40
C ALA A 311 24.27 1.91 4.77
N TYR A 312 24.12 2.50 5.95
CA TYR A 312 22.88 3.16 6.36
C TYR A 312 22.47 4.30 5.40
N GLU A 313 23.40 5.20 5.07
CA GLU A 313 23.17 6.34 4.17
C GLU A 313 22.83 5.90 2.73
N ARG A 314 23.30 4.72 2.31
CA ARG A 314 22.90 4.08 1.06
C ARG A 314 21.51 3.46 1.17
N LEU A 315 21.20 2.78 2.26
CA LEU A 315 19.93 2.06 2.45
C LEU A 315 18.73 2.97 2.70
N LYS A 316 18.93 4.14 3.33
CA LYS A 316 17.86 5.13 3.59
C LYS A 316 17.20 5.69 2.32
N VAL A 317 17.81 5.49 1.15
CA VAL A 317 17.24 5.88 -0.16
C VAL A 317 16.72 4.68 -0.96
N THR A 318 16.58 3.52 -0.33
CA THR A 318 16.06 2.28 -0.93
C THR A 318 14.75 1.87 -0.24
N SER A 319 14.15 0.74 -0.64
CA SER A 319 12.96 0.18 0.04
C SER A 319 13.19 -0.18 1.51
N VAL A 320 14.44 -0.31 1.96
CA VAL A 320 14.77 -0.54 3.37
C VAL A 320 14.35 0.65 4.27
N LYS A 321 14.24 1.87 3.71
CA LYS A 321 13.85 3.06 4.48
C LYS A 321 12.51 2.90 5.19
N ASP A 322 11.58 2.14 4.60
CA ASP A 322 10.21 1.97 5.11
C ASP A 322 10.17 1.06 6.35
N GLY A 323 11.27 0.34 6.62
CA GLY A 323 11.45 -0.51 7.79
C GLY A 323 12.39 0.07 8.85
N ILE A 324 12.70 1.38 8.81
CA ILE A 324 13.57 2.06 9.78
C ILE A 324 12.77 3.18 10.46
N THR A 325 12.97 3.38 11.76
CA THR A 325 12.33 4.47 12.50
C THR A 325 12.59 5.83 11.86
N GLU A 326 11.56 6.66 11.71
CA GLU A 326 11.75 7.99 11.14
C GLU A 326 12.67 8.84 12.04
N THR A 327 13.64 9.51 11.41
CA THR A 327 14.51 10.48 12.08
C THR A 327 14.06 11.90 11.75
N TYR A 328 13.51 12.59 12.73
CA TYR A 328 13.04 13.96 12.61
C TYR A 328 14.18 14.99 12.63
N ALA A 329 15.23 14.71 13.41
CA ALA A 329 16.42 15.55 13.50
C ALA A 329 17.67 14.72 13.74
N THR A 330 18.81 15.19 13.23
CA THR A 330 20.11 14.59 13.53
C THR A 330 21.21 15.65 13.64
N GLN A 331 22.13 15.43 14.57
CA GLN A 331 23.44 16.06 14.68
C GLN A 331 24.46 14.94 14.87
N GLN A 332 25.60 15.05 14.23
CA GLN A 332 26.59 13.97 14.16
C GLN A 332 27.99 14.50 14.37
N ALA A 333 28.92 13.56 14.56
CA ALA A 333 30.32 13.82 14.81
C ALA A 333 30.56 14.69 16.05
N ILE A 334 29.76 14.54 17.10
CA ILE A 334 29.87 15.33 18.33
C ILE A 334 30.87 14.64 19.26
N GLN A 335 31.97 15.30 19.60
CA GLN A 335 32.93 14.76 20.57
C GLN A 335 32.39 14.88 22.00
N GLY A 336 32.20 13.76 22.70
CA GLY A 336 31.84 13.72 24.12
C GLY A 336 33.05 13.95 25.04
N GLN A 337 32.78 14.18 26.33
CA GLN A 337 33.80 14.31 27.40
C GLN A 337 34.67 13.06 27.59
N ASP A 338 34.17 11.91 27.17
CA ASP A 338 34.88 10.63 27.16
C ASP A 338 35.70 10.42 25.87
N ASN A 339 35.83 11.48 25.06
CA ASN A 339 36.46 11.53 23.74
C ASN A 339 35.83 10.62 22.67
N TYR A 340 34.69 9.98 22.95
CA TYR A 340 33.97 9.26 21.91
C TYR A 340 33.19 10.23 21.03
N MET A 341 32.97 9.82 19.78
CA MET A 341 32.13 10.55 18.84
C MET A 341 30.69 10.05 18.95
N TYR A 342 29.74 10.97 18.97
CA TYR A 342 28.32 10.68 19.12
C TYR A 342 27.49 11.26 17.97
N SER A 343 26.35 10.63 17.72
CA SER A 343 25.18 11.24 17.08
C SER A 343 24.11 11.55 18.12
N LEU A 344 23.40 12.66 17.91
CA LEU A 344 22.20 13.08 18.61
C LEU A 344 21.05 13.07 17.60
N GLU A 345 20.03 12.25 17.84
CA GLU A 345 18.93 12.01 16.93
C GLU A 345 17.59 12.19 17.64
N LEU A 346 16.62 12.81 16.98
CA LEU A 346 15.22 12.81 17.42
C LEU A 346 14.45 11.88 16.49
N THR A 347 13.83 10.83 17.03
CA THR A 347 13.18 9.77 16.26
C THR A 347 11.73 9.55 16.70
N GLU A 348 10.99 8.81 15.88
CA GLU A 348 9.68 8.26 16.23
C GLU A 348 9.73 7.46 17.56
N PHE A 349 8.67 7.59 18.37
CA PHE A 349 8.46 6.76 19.55
C PHE A 349 7.57 5.57 19.22
N CYS A 350 8.08 4.36 19.47
CA CYS A 350 7.33 3.12 19.25
C CYS A 350 6.68 2.65 20.56
N ALA A 351 5.39 2.97 20.73
CA ALA A 351 4.66 2.81 21.99
C ALA A 351 4.55 1.37 22.51
N LYS A 352 4.60 0.35 21.63
CA LYS A 352 4.51 -1.05 22.06
C LYS A 352 5.86 -1.63 22.52
N GLY A 353 6.97 -0.90 22.32
CA GLY A 353 8.32 -1.29 22.70
C GLY A 353 9.00 -2.14 21.64
N ASP A 354 10.05 -2.87 22.00
CA ASP A 354 10.72 -3.80 21.10
C ASP A 354 9.95 -5.13 20.94
N VAL A 355 10.25 -5.88 19.88
CA VAL A 355 9.56 -7.14 19.55
C VAL A 355 9.65 -8.16 20.69
N LEU A 356 10.79 -8.27 21.39
CA LEU A 356 10.89 -9.19 22.52
C LEU A 356 9.99 -8.74 23.67
N SER A 357 10.08 -7.46 24.07
CA SER A 357 9.21 -6.88 25.09
C SER A 357 7.72 -7.05 24.77
N HIS A 358 7.35 -6.97 23.48
CA HIS A 358 5.99 -7.22 23.02
C HIS A 358 5.55 -8.67 23.28
N GLY A 359 6.37 -9.65 22.90
CA GLY A 359 6.10 -11.07 23.15
C GLY A 359 6.05 -11.41 24.64
N LEU A 360 7.01 -10.90 25.43
CA LEU A 360 7.07 -11.11 26.88
C LEU A 360 5.84 -10.58 27.62
N LYS A 361 5.29 -9.43 27.21
CA LYS A 361 4.06 -8.89 27.81
C LYS A 361 2.88 -9.84 27.61
N ILE A 362 2.72 -10.39 26.40
CA ILE A 362 1.63 -11.35 26.10
C ILE A 362 1.83 -12.64 26.90
N GLN A 363 3.05 -13.18 26.93
CA GLN A 363 3.36 -14.38 27.69
C GLN A 363 3.15 -14.17 29.20
N GLY A 364 3.48 -12.98 29.72
CA GLY A 364 3.19 -12.59 31.09
C GLY A 364 1.70 -12.60 31.41
N LYS A 365 0.85 -12.13 30.49
CA LYS A 365 -0.62 -12.19 30.62
C LYS A 365 -1.12 -13.64 30.63
N ILE A 366 -0.64 -14.49 29.71
CA ILE A 366 -0.97 -15.92 29.64
C ILE A 366 -0.61 -16.60 30.96
N ALA A 367 0.63 -16.44 31.44
CA ALA A 367 1.10 -17.06 32.67
C ALA A 367 0.30 -16.58 33.90
N LEU A 368 -0.10 -15.31 33.93
CA LEU A 368 -0.89 -14.74 35.02
C LEU A 368 -2.30 -15.35 35.07
N ILE A 369 -2.98 -15.50 33.93
CA ILE A 369 -4.29 -16.15 33.85
C ILE A 369 -4.18 -17.65 34.18
N GLU A 370 -3.12 -18.34 33.74
CA GLU A 370 -2.88 -19.74 34.10
C GLU A 370 -2.68 -19.94 35.61
N LYS A 371 -1.95 -19.03 36.26
CA LYS A 371 -1.80 -19.01 37.73
C LYS A 371 -3.15 -18.81 38.42
N ASP A 372 -3.98 -17.91 37.90
CA ASP A 372 -5.28 -17.60 38.47
C ASP A 372 -6.28 -18.76 38.34
N ILE A 373 -6.30 -19.43 37.17
CA ILE A 373 -7.05 -20.68 36.96
C ILE A 373 -6.59 -21.78 37.93
N ALA A 374 -5.28 -21.84 38.20
CA ALA A 374 -4.70 -22.83 39.11
C ALA A 374 -4.88 -22.50 40.61
N GLY A 375 -5.44 -21.32 40.95
CA GLY A 375 -5.59 -20.85 42.32
C GLY A 375 -4.26 -20.55 43.04
N LYS A 376 -3.23 -20.11 42.29
CA LYS A 376 -1.87 -19.88 42.77
C LYS A 376 -1.43 -18.41 42.74
N SER A 377 -2.38 -17.47 42.70
CA SER A 377 -2.11 -16.04 42.61
C SER A 377 -1.38 -15.50 43.86
N GLU A 378 -0.36 -14.66 43.64
CA GLU A 378 0.48 -14.01 44.66
C GLU A 378 -0.04 -12.60 45.01
N GLU A 379 0.55 -11.93 46.01
CA GLU A 379 0.05 -10.68 46.61
C GLU A 379 -0.07 -9.49 45.62
N LEU A 380 0.72 -9.47 44.55
CA LEU A 380 0.72 -8.42 43.50
C LEU A 380 -0.13 -8.78 42.26
N ASP A 381 -0.52 -10.05 42.11
CA ASP A 381 -1.23 -10.57 40.95
C ASP A 381 -2.64 -9.97 40.77
N PRO A 382 -3.44 -9.65 41.83
CA PRO A 382 -4.79 -9.11 41.66
C PRO A 382 -4.87 -7.81 40.86
N ILE A 383 -3.89 -6.90 41.01
CA ILE A 383 -3.89 -5.61 40.28
C ILE A 383 -3.61 -5.84 38.78
N ALA A 384 -2.72 -6.77 38.46
CA ALA A 384 -2.40 -7.10 37.07
C ALA A 384 -3.51 -7.92 36.40
N LEU A 385 -4.12 -8.85 37.14
CA LEU A 385 -5.29 -9.61 36.70
C LEU A 385 -6.47 -8.69 36.43
N GLN A 386 -6.75 -7.73 37.31
CA GLN A 386 -7.80 -6.75 37.12
C GLN A 386 -7.64 -6.00 35.80
N LYS A 387 -6.42 -5.54 35.47
CA LYS A 387 -6.16 -4.88 34.19
C LYS A 387 -6.42 -5.78 32.99
N ILE A 388 -6.09 -7.07 33.09
CA ILE A 388 -6.43 -8.02 32.02
C ILE A 388 -7.95 -8.14 31.92
N TYR A 389 -8.67 -8.32 33.02
CA TYR A 389 -10.13 -8.42 33.01
C TYR A 389 -10.80 -7.14 32.47
N ASP A 390 -10.27 -5.97 32.78
CA ASP A 390 -10.72 -4.69 32.21
C ASP A 390 -10.57 -4.68 30.67
N GLU A 391 -9.48 -5.22 30.12
CA GLU A 391 -9.26 -5.32 28.66
C GLU A 391 -10.31 -6.21 27.97
N PHE A 392 -10.88 -7.18 28.69
CA PHE A 392 -11.96 -8.06 28.20
C PHE A 392 -13.37 -7.61 28.66
N GLY A 393 -13.50 -6.40 29.22
CA GLY A 393 -14.80 -5.85 29.64
C GLY A 393 -15.40 -6.48 30.90
N LEU A 394 -14.60 -7.20 31.69
CA LEU A 394 -15.02 -7.91 32.92
C LEU A 394 -14.59 -7.17 34.19
N GLY A 395 -14.10 -5.94 34.06
CA GLY A 395 -13.49 -5.17 35.13
C GLY A 395 -14.40 -4.87 36.33
N ASP A 396 -15.68 -4.64 36.06
CA ASP A 396 -16.67 -4.28 37.08
C ASP A 396 -17.29 -5.50 37.77
N GLN A 397 -16.90 -6.72 37.38
CA GLN A 397 -17.44 -7.95 37.96
C GLN A 397 -16.76 -8.27 39.30
N PRO A 398 -17.53 -8.62 40.36
CA PRO A 398 -16.96 -8.95 41.66
C PRO A 398 -16.19 -10.29 41.66
N GLU A 399 -16.47 -11.19 40.72
CA GLU A 399 -15.76 -12.46 40.54
C GLU A 399 -15.86 -12.91 39.07
N VAL A 400 -14.73 -13.15 38.42
CA VAL A 400 -14.66 -13.69 37.05
C VAL A 400 -14.75 -15.22 37.10
N SER A 401 -15.63 -15.82 36.31
CA SER A 401 -15.85 -17.27 36.32
C SER A 401 -14.68 -18.05 35.71
N LEU A 402 -14.58 -19.34 36.05
CA LEU A 402 -13.56 -20.23 35.47
C LEU A 402 -13.68 -20.34 33.94
N GLU A 403 -14.91 -20.32 33.42
CA GLU A 403 -15.20 -20.39 31.99
C GLU A 403 -14.70 -19.13 31.26
N GLU A 404 -14.94 -17.94 31.81
CA GLU A 404 -14.42 -16.68 31.28
C GLU A 404 -12.88 -16.64 31.34
N LYS A 405 -12.26 -17.10 32.42
CA LYS A 405 -10.79 -17.20 32.51
C LYS A 405 -10.21 -18.13 31.44
N GLN A 406 -10.85 -19.27 31.19
CA GLN A 406 -10.45 -20.21 30.13
C GLN A 406 -10.63 -19.61 28.73
N HIS A 407 -11.68 -18.83 28.53
CA HIS A 407 -11.91 -18.10 27.29
C HIS A 407 -10.81 -17.05 27.05
N ILE A 408 -10.52 -16.19 28.03
CA ILE A 408 -9.43 -15.20 27.98
C ILE A 408 -8.09 -15.88 27.68
N LEU A 409 -7.78 -16.99 28.37
CA LEU A 409 -6.57 -17.75 28.13
C LEU A 409 -6.46 -18.23 26.68
N THR A 410 -7.57 -18.69 26.11
CA THR A 410 -7.65 -19.14 24.72
C THR A 410 -7.40 -17.97 23.76
N GLU A 411 -8.06 -16.83 23.97
CA GLU A 411 -7.89 -15.64 23.14
C GLU A 411 -6.48 -15.07 23.21
N LEU A 412 -5.86 -15.03 24.41
CA LEU A 412 -4.48 -14.58 24.58
C LEU A 412 -3.48 -15.52 23.87
N LYS A 413 -3.67 -16.85 23.97
CA LYS A 413 -2.85 -17.84 23.25
C LYS A 413 -3.00 -17.71 21.74
N GLU A 414 -4.20 -17.44 21.24
CA GLU A 414 -4.43 -17.20 19.82
C GLU A 414 -3.81 -15.87 19.36
N ALA A 415 -4.03 -14.79 20.10
CA ALA A 415 -3.46 -13.46 19.83
C ALA A 415 -1.93 -13.50 19.81
N GLN A 416 -1.28 -14.27 20.68
CA GLN A 416 0.17 -14.46 20.66
C GLN A 416 0.66 -14.96 19.29
N LEU A 417 -0.02 -15.98 18.73
CA LEU A 417 0.36 -16.59 17.46
C LEU A 417 0.04 -15.69 16.27
N LEU A 418 -1.11 -14.98 16.28
CA LEU A 418 -1.46 -13.99 15.25
C LEU A 418 -0.48 -12.82 15.25
N ASN A 419 -0.13 -12.31 16.43
CA ASN A 419 0.86 -11.23 16.57
C ASN A 419 2.24 -11.70 16.08
N ALA A 420 2.63 -12.94 16.36
CA ALA A 420 3.86 -13.52 15.82
C ALA A 420 3.84 -13.55 14.28
N VAL A 421 2.74 -13.98 13.66
CA VAL A 421 2.59 -13.95 12.19
C VAL A 421 2.76 -12.53 11.65
N ASN A 422 2.04 -11.56 12.22
CA ASN A 422 2.06 -10.18 11.76
C ASN A 422 3.47 -9.58 11.88
N ILE A 423 4.06 -9.64 13.08
CA ILE A 423 5.37 -9.04 13.38
C ILE A 423 6.48 -9.70 12.53
N TYR A 424 6.54 -11.02 12.52
CA TYR A 424 7.61 -11.72 11.80
C TYR A 424 7.40 -11.71 10.28
N GLY A 425 6.17 -11.55 9.81
CA GLY A 425 5.87 -11.24 8.41
C GLY A 425 6.51 -9.92 7.98
N GLN A 426 6.30 -8.86 8.76
CA GLN A 426 6.90 -7.55 8.51
C GLN A 426 8.43 -7.58 8.64
N MET A 427 9.00 -8.25 9.67
CA MET A 427 10.45 -8.43 9.78
C MET A 427 11.04 -9.14 8.55
N THR A 428 10.32 -10.11 7.98
CA THR A 428 10.74 -10.80 6.76
C THR A 428 10.79 -9.86 5.58
N ASP A 429 9.79 -9.00 5.40
CA ASP A 429 9.75 -8.01 4.32
C ASP A 429 10.89 -7.00 4.41
N ILE A 430 11.23 -6.58 5.63
CA ILE A 430 12.38 -5.72 5.89
C ILE A 430 13.67 -6.45 5.47
N LEU A 431 13.89 -7.67 5.93
CA LEU A 431 15.12 -8.43 5.64
C LEU A 431 15.25 -8.84 4.16
N LEU A 432 14.14 -9.12 3.47
CA LEU A 432 14.12 -9.29 2.01
C LEU A 432 14.52 -7.99 1.28
N SER A 433 14.12 -6.83 1.80
CA SER A 433 14.57 -5.54 1.29
C SER A 433 16.08 -5.33 1.48
N PHE A 434 16.66 -5.80 2.59
CA PHE A 434 18.13 -5.81 2.76
C PHE A 434 18.80 -6.66 1.68
N GLN A 435 18.29 -7.87 1.45
CA GLN A 435 18.83 -8.78 0.43
C GLN A 435 18.76 -8.16 -0.98
N ALA A 436 17.61 -7.58 -1.36
CA ALA A 436 17.44 -6.91 -2.65
C ALA A 436 18.43 -5.75 -2.85
N ASN A 437 18.90 -5.14 -1.77
CA ASN A 437 19.84 -4.03 -1.77
C ASN A 437 21.29 -4.46 -1.46
N ASN A 438 21.63 -5.75 -1.60
CA ASN A 438 22.95 -6.31 -1.30
C ASN A 438 23.47 -5.86 0.07
N ALA A 439 22.62 -5.88 1.09
CA ALA A 439 22.99 -5.51 2.45
C ALA A 439 22.72 -6.65 3.44
N PHE A 440 23.37 -6.56 4.58
CA PHE A 440 23.24 -7.49 5.68
C PHE A 440 23.09 -6.70 6.99
N PHE A 441 22.23 -7.20 7.87
CA PHE A 441 21.99 -6.68 9.21
C PHE A 441 22.44 -7.75 10.22
N PRO A 442 23.70 -7.72 10.69
CA PRO A 442 24.29 -8.76 11.52
C PRO A 442 23.71 -8.82 12.95
N ASP A 443 23.13 -7.72 13.44
CA ASP A 443 22.55 -7.62 14.78
C ASP A 443 21.01 -7.59 14.75
N ALA A 444 20.39 -8.35 13.84
CA ALA A 444 18.93 -8.42 13.63
C ALA A 444 18.17 -9.17 14.76
N LYS A 445 18.54 -8.96 16.02
CA LYS A 445 17.90 -9.52 17.20
C LYS A 445 16.56 -8.82 17.51
N PRO A 446 15.60 -9.47 18.20
CA PRO A 446 14.26 -8.91 18.42
C PRO A 446 14.26 -7.57 19.17
N THR A 447 15.25 -7.31 20.03
CA THR A 447 15.36 -6.05 20.79
C THR A 447 15.77 -4.84 19.93
N ASN A 448 16.20 -5.05 18.69
CA ASN A 448 16.54 -3.98 17.74
C ASN A 448 15.40 -3.66 16.75
N PHE A 449 14.29 -4.41 16.81
CA PHE A 449 13.06 -4.14 16.10
C PHE A 449 12.04 -3.59 17.09
N LEU A 450 11.47 -2.43 16.80
CA LEU A 450 10.43 -1.77 17.58
C LEU A 450 9.07 -1.94 16.93
N VAL A 451 8.02 -1.87 17.74
CA VAL A 451 6.62 -1.93 17.31
C VAL A 451 5.92 -0.63 17.70
N ASN A 452 5.41 0.10 16.71
CA ASN A 452 4.68 1.35 16.98
C ASN A 452 3.21 1.09 17.38
N GLU A 453 2.45 2.16 17.61
CA GLU A 453 1.04 2.07 18.01
C GLU A 453 0.13 1.44 16.96
N PHE A 454 0.55 1.47 15.68
CA PHE A 454 -0.16 0.88 14.53
C PHE A 454 0.32 -0.54 14.19
N GLU A 455 1.07 -1.19 15.09
CA GLU A 455 1.65 -2.53 14.87
C GLU A 455 2.66 -2.63 13.72
N GLN A 456 3.24 -1.50 13.32
CA GLN A 456 4.30 -1.50 12.32
C GLN A 456 5.64 -1.83 12.98
N VAL A 457 6.40 -2.71 12.35
CA VAL A 457 7.73 -3.12 12.79
C VAL A 457 8.79 -2.22 12.15
N LEU A 458 9.63 -1.61 12.98
CA LEU A 458 10.66 -0.65 12.56
C LEU A 458 12.01 -0.98 13.19
N ILE A 459 13.11 -0.84 12.44
CA ILE A 459 14.46 -0.97 12.98
C ILE A 459 14.87 0.34 13.64
N ALA A 460 15.29 0.28 14.90
CA ALA A 460 15.78 1.44 15.64
C ALA A 460 17.31 1.51 15.76
N ASP A 461 18.03 0.40 15.53
CA ASP A 461 19.49 0.34 15.62
C ASP A 461 20.12 0.02 14.26
N THR A 462 20.52 1.08 13.55
CA THR A 462 21.00 1.01 12.16
C THR A 462 22.52 0.88 12.03
N LYS A 463 23.25 0.86 13.14
CA LYS A 463 24.72 0.99 13.13
C LYS A 463 25.46 -0.21 12.54
N THR A 464 24.85 -1.39 12.60
CA THR A 464 25.52 -2.64 12.23
C THR A 464 25.30 -3.01 10.76
N PHE A 465 24.54 -2.21 10.00
CA PHE A 465 24.27 -2.49 8.59
C PHE A 465 25.57 -2.53 7.79
N VAL A 466 25.77 -3.57 6.98
CA VAL A 466 26.96 -3.73 6.15
C VAL A 466 26.57 -4.09 4.72
N ASP A 467 27.41 -3.69 3.77
CA ASP A 467 27.25 -4.09 2.38
C ASP A 467 27.73 -5.53 2.17
N THR A 468 27.11 -6.23 1.24
CA THR A 468 27.46 -7.60 0.83
C THR A 468 27.91 -7.60 -0.62
N VAL A 469 28.64 -8.65 -1.03
CA VAL A 469 29.02 -8.85 -2.43
C VAL A 469 28.13 -9.94 -3.01
N ASN A 470 27.14 -9.54 -3.83
CA ASN A 470 26.12 -10.44 -4.41
C ASN A 470 25.37 -11.28 -3.36
N GLY A 471 25.03 -10.68 -2.21
CA GLY A 471 24.34 -11.37 -1.11
C GLY A 471 25.24 -12.26 -0.24
N THR A 472 26.55 -12.31 -0.50
CA THR A 472 27.53 -13.03 0.31
C THR A 472 28.26 -12.07 1.25
N VAL A 473 28.40 -12.51 2.51
CA VAL A 473 29.12 -11.83 3.57
C VAL A 473 30.48 -12.51 3.73
N ASP A 474 31.57 -11.75 3.61
CA ASP A 474 32.91 -12.18 4.02
C ASP A 474 33.19 -11.58 5.41
N PRO A 475 33.03 -12.36 6.49
CA PRO A 475 33.17 -11.84 7.84
C PRO A 475 34.59 -11.37 8.14
N ASP A 476 35.63 -11.96 7.54
CA ASP A 476 37.02 -11.54 7.73
C ASP A 476 37.31 -10.20 7.04
N GLN A 477 36.74 -9.97 5.86
CA GLN A 477 36.85 -8.68 5.17
C GLN A 477 36.18 -7.56 5.98
N ILE A 478 34.96 -7.80 6.47
CA ILE A 478 34.21 -6.79 7.25
C ILE A 478 34.88 -6.56 8.61
N LYS A 479 35.39 -7.63 9.24
CA LYS A 479 36.13 -7.53 10.50
C LYS A 479 37.42 -6.72 10.36
N LYS A 480 38.16 -6.83 9.23
CA LYS A 480 39.34 -5.99 8.94
C LYS A 480 39.00 -4.49 8.89
N THR A 481 37.80 -4.14 8.44
CA THR A 481 37.32 -2.74 8.44
C THR A 481 36.79 -2.28 9.82
N GLY A 482 36.70 -3.18 10.80
CA GLY A 482 36.24 -2.87 12.15
C GLY A 482 34.75 -2.55 12.25
N LEU A 483 33.95 -3.01 11.27
CA LEU A 483 32.50 -2.71 11.13
C LEU A 483 31.59 -3.87 11.55
N LEU A 484 32.14 -5.08 11.74
CA LEU A 484 31.34 -6.25 12.10
C LEU A 484 30.95 -6.22 13.59
N GLN A 485 29.70 -5.86 13.88
CA GLN A 485 29.10 -5.92 15.21
C GLN A 485 27.86 -6.81 15.20
N TYR A 486 27.76 -7.69 16.20
CA TYR A 486 26.68 -8.65 16.36
C TYR A 486 26.51 -9.02 17.83
N SER A 487 25.36 -9.58 18.20
CA SER A 487 25.10 -10.12 19.53
C SER A 487 25.48 -11.59 19.63
N LEU A 488 26.16 -11.97 20.71
CA LEU A 488 26.44 -13.38 21.00
C LEU A 488 25.12 -14.15 21.19
N GLY A 489 25.07 -15.41 20.74
CA GLY A 489 23.84 -16.21 20.71
C GLY A 489 22.92 -15.97 19.51
N PHE A 490 23.11 -14.89 18.75
CA PHE A 490 22.35 -14.60 17.53
C PHE A 490 23.24 -14.72 16.28
N ARG A 491 23.91 -15.86 16.16
CA ARG A 491 24.78 -16.20 15.02
C ARG A 491 24.72 -17.69 14.74
N SER A 492 24.79 -18.06 13.47
CA SER A 492 24.70 -19.45 13.05
C SER A 492 26.09 -20.12 12.99
N PRO A 493 26.16 -21.46 12.88
CA PRO A 493 27.44 -22.17 12.83
C PRO A 493 28.40 -21.71 11.71
N GLN A 494 27.86 -21.30 10.56
CA GLN A 494 28.64 -20.76 9.43
C GLN A 494 29.23 -19.37 9.75
N PHE A 495 28.54 -18.55 10.54
CA PHE A 495 29.10 -17.26 10.96
C PHE A 495 30.28 -17.50 11.91
N GLU A 496 30.15 -18.48 12.81
CA GLU A 496 31.17 -18.83 13.79
C GLU A 496 32.44 -19.44 13.17
N SER A 497 32.34 -20.05 11.98
CA SER A 497 33.50 -20.64 11.30
C SER A 497 34.43 -19.59 10.68
N GLY A 498 33.93 -18.39 10.38
CA GLY A 498 34.68 -17.32 9.71
C GLY A 498 34.77 -17.44 8.19
N GLU A 499 34.14 -18.46 7.60
CA GLU A 499 34.06 -18.62 6.14
C GLU A 499 33.01 -17.65 5.54
N PRO A 500 33.11 -17.29 4.24
CA PRO A 500 32.07 -16.52 3.57
C PRO A 500 30.71 -17.24 3.59
N PHE A 501 29.63 -16.51 3.89
CA PHE A 501 28.29 -17.08 4.03
C PHE A 501 27.19 -16.23 3.38
N SER A 502 26.02 -16.81 3.17
CA SER A 502 24.85 -16.10 2.62
C SER A 502 24.18 -15.23 3.68
N ALA A 503 23.99 -13.94 3.38
CA ALA A 503 23.27 -13.01 4.24
C ALA A 503 21.82 -13.47 4.52
N ASP A 504 21.12 -13.95 3.48
CA ASP A 504 19.76 -14.49 3.55
C ASP A 504 19.67 -15.66 4.55
N LYS A 505 20.59 -16.62 4.44
CA LYS A 505 20.61 -17.78 5.36
C LYS A 505 20.97 -17.38 6.78
N GLU A 506 21.81 -16.38 6.97
CA GLU A 506 22.14 -15.89 8.31
C GLU A 506 20.97 -15.14 8.95
N HIS A 507 20.30 -14.28 8.19
CA HIS A 507 19.06 -13.63 8.60
C HIS A 507 17.98 -14.64 8.97
N ALA A 508 17.81 -15.70 8.19
CA ALA A 508 16.88 -16.77 8.50
C ALA A 508 17.20 -17.43 9.85
N TYR A 509 18.47 -17.69 10.15
CA TYR A 509 18.86 -18.29 11.43
C TYR A 509 18.58 -17.37 12.62
N ILE A 510 18.97 -16.08 12.51
CA ILE A 510 18.71 -15.07 13.54
C ILE A 510 17.19 -14.93 13.76
N MET A 511 16.41 -14.93 12.68
CA MET A 511 14.95 -14.86 12.73
C MET A 511 14.34 -16.08 13.42
N GLY A 512 14.87 -17.29 13.20
CA GLY A 512 14.39 -18.50 13.87
C GLY A 512 14.59 -18.46 15.39
N ILE A 513 15.77 -18.03 15.85
CA ILE A 513 16.06 -17.85 17.29
C ILE A 513 15.17 -16.74 17.88
N SER A 514 15.03 -15.63 17.16
CA SER A 514 14.16 -14.52 17.54
C SER A 514 12.70 -15.00 17.71
N LEU A 515 12.16 -15.71 16.72
CA LEU A 515 10.79 -16.22 16.71
C LEU A 515 10.53 -17.22 17.84
N TYR A 516 11.50 -18.09 18.12
CA TYR A 516 11.44 -18.95 19.30
C TYR A 516 11.31 -18.12 20.58
N CYS A 517 12.23 -17.16 20.80
CA CYS A 517 12.22 -16.32 22.01
C CYS A 517 10.89 -15.56 22.17
N TYR A 518 10.33 -15.04 21.08
CA TYR A 518 9.04 -14.34 21.09
C TYR A 518 7.87 -15.25 21.49
N ILE A 519 7.78 -16.44 20.88
CA ILE A 519 6.66 -17.36 21.10
C ILE A 519 6.74 -18.02 22.48
N THR A 520 7.94 -18.31 22.98
CA THR A 520 8.11 -18.94 24.30
C THR A 520 8.24 -17.93 25.44
N GLY A 521 8.38 -16.63 25.12
CA GLY A 521 8.70 -15.59 26.09
C GLY A 521 10.05 -15.82 26.77
N THR A 522 11.04 -16.32 26.04
CA THR A 522 12.40 -16.54 26.56
C THR A 522 13.24 -15.29 26.38
N ASP A 523 13.91 -14.84 27.44
CA ASP A 523 14.79 -13.67 27.38
C ASP A 523 16.01 -13.95 26.49
N ILE A 524 16.51 -12.93 25.80
CA ILE A 524 17.70 -13.03 24.95
C ILE A 524 18.97 -13.39 25.74
N ASP A 525 19.04 -13.05 27.02
CA ASP A 525 20.19 -13.36 27.88
C ASP A 525 20.29 -14.85 28.23
N GLU A 526 19.20 -15.60 28.06
CA GLU A 526 19.17 -17.06 28.24
C GLU A 526 19.67 -17.83 27.00
N VAL A 527 19.73 -17.18 25.84
CA VAL A 527 20.18 -17.81 24.59
C VAL A 527 21.66 -18.18 24.73
N PRO A 528 22.04 -19.46 24.51
CA PRO A 528 23.43 -19.88 24.59
C PRO A 528 24.31 -19.08 23.64
N ARG A 529 25.51 -18.69 24.10
CA ARG A 529 26.41 -17.86 23.29
C ARG A 529 26.91 -18.54 22.01
N ASN A 530 26.94 -19.88 21.98
CA ASN A 530 27.47 -20.66 20.87
C ASN A 530 26.35 -21.40 20.13
N SER A 531 26.38 -21.34 18.80
CA SER A 531 25.35 -21.94 17.94
C SER A 531 25.18 -23.46 18.12
N LYS A 532 26.26 -24.16 18.49
CA LYS A 532 26.24 -25.62 18.74
C LYS A 532 25.29 -26.04 19.87
N ASP A 533 25.00 -25.12 20.80
CA ASP A 533 24.20 -25.40 22.00
C ASP A 533 22.72 -25.02 21.78
N HIS A 534 22.38 -24.34 20.67
CA HIS A 534 21.00 -23.89 20.37
C HIS A 534 19.98 -25.03 20.23
N PRO A 535 20.29 -26.18 19.57
CA PRO A 535 19.31 -27.26 19.46
C PRO A 535 18.89 -27.85 20.82
N ALA A 536 19.79 -27.87 21.80
CA ALA A 536 19.48 -28.34 23.15
C ALA A 536 18.71 -27.30 23.98
N PHE A 537 18.87 -26.01 23.64
CA PHE A 537 18.17 -24.89 24.27
C PHE A 537 16.72 -24.76 23.78
N MET A 538 16.48 -24.93 22.47
CA MET A 538 15.15 -24.80 21.88
C MET A 538 14.27 -26.00 22.22
N LYS A 539 13.42 -25.85 23.24
CA LYS A 539 12.47 -26.88 23.67
C LYS A 539 11.18 -26.80 22.84
N LEU A 540 11.21 -27.42 21.66
CA LEU A 540 10.10 -27.39 20.69
C LEU A 540 9.00 -28.44 20.97
N ASP A 541 8.92 -28.90 22.21
CA ASP A 541 7.88 -29.77 22.76
C ASP A 541 6.97 -29.03 23.77
N GLN A 542 7.22 -27.74 24.03
CA GLN A 542 6.38 -26.89 24.87
C GLN A 542 4.92 -26.80 24.36
N GLU A 543 3.98 -26.50 25.27
CA GLU A 543 2.53 -26.47 25.01
C GLU A 543 2.14 -25.57 23.83
N VAL A 544 2.78 -24.41 23.69
CA VAL A 544 2.51 -23.44 22.60
C VAL A 544 2.69 -24.06 21.21
N PHE A 545 3.55 -25.06 21.06
CA PHE A 545 3.81 -25.76 19.80
C PHE A 545 2.86 -26.94 19.56
N GLN A 546 1.97 -27.29 20.48
CA GLN A 546 1.10 -28.46 20.37
C GLN A 546 -0.16 -28.21 19.52
N SER A 547 -0.63 -26.96 19.45
CA SER A 547 -1.74 -26.58 18.56
C SER A 547 -1.36 -26.73 17.09
N ALA A 548 -2.34 -26.81 16.17
CA ALA A 548 -2.03 -26.92 14.74
C ALA A 548 -1.22 -25.71 14.21
N LYS A 549 -1.51 -24.47 14.66
CA LYS A 549 -0.71 -23.26 14.38
C LYS A 549 0.67 -23.40 15.02
N GLY A 550 0.72 -23.85 16.27
CA GLY A 550 1.95 -24.09 17.02
C GLY A 550 2.89 -25.07 16.33
N GLN A 551 2.38 -26.18 15.79
CA GLN A 551 3.20 -27.15 15.05
C GLN A 551 3.79 -26.55 13.78
N LYS A 552 3.07 -25.66 13.11
CA LYS A 552 3.60 -24.93 11.95
C LYS A 552 4.68 -23.92 12.33
N PHE A 553 4.52 -23.24 13.46
CA PHE A 553 5.59 -22.40 14.01
C PHE A 553 6.82 -23.23 14.41
N LYS A 554 6.62 -24.42 14.97
CA LYS A 554 7.71 -25.35 15.24
C LYS A 554 8.45 -25.74 13.95
N GLU A 555 7.74 -26.20 12.92
CA GLU A 555 8.32 -26.54 11.62
C GLU A 555 9.12 -25.36 11.03
N LEU A 556 8.56 -24.14 11.13
CA LEU A 556 9.20 -22.92 10.68
C LEU A 556 10.49 -22.62 11.46
N ILE A 557 10.45 -22.65 12.80
CA ILE A 557 11.62 -22.43 13.65
C ILE A 557 12.71 -23.47 13.32
N GLU A 558 12.37 -24.76 13.26
CA GLU A 558 13.31 -25.83 12.90
C GLU A 558 13.94 -25.61 11.54
N GLY A 559 13.16 -25.18 10.54
CA GLY A 559 13.63 -24.87 9.19
C GLY A 559 14.54 -23.64 9.13
N LEU A 560 14.22 -22.60 9.89
CA LEU A 560 15.02 -21.37 10.01
C LEU A 560 16.34 -21.59 10.74
N THR A 561 16.35 -22.47 11.76
CA THR A 561 17.53 -22.72 12.59
C THR A 561 18.35 -23.95 12.16
N GLN A 562 18.16 -24.48 10.95
CA GLN A 562 18.99 -25.59 10.45
C GLN A 562 20.48 -25.23 10.46
N HIS A 563 21.31 -26.11 11.02
CA HIS A 563 22.76 -25.92 11.08
C HIS A 563 23.40 -25.91 9.69
N ASP A 564 22.91 -26.78 8.80
CA ASP A 564 23.33 -26.87 7.40
C ASP A 564 22.63 -25.76 6.58
N PRO A 565 23.36 -24.74 6.08
CA PRO A 565 22.76 -23.59 5.41
C PRO A 565 22.07 -23.94 4.08
N ASP A 566 22.46 -25.04 3.43
CA ASP A 566 21.81 -25.50 2.19
C ASP A 566 20.41 -26.08 2.46
N LYS A 567 20.18 -26.58 3.68
CA LYS A 567 18.88 -27.09 4.14
C LYS A 567 18.06 -26.08 4.91
N ARG A 568 18.69 -24.99 5.36
CA ARG A 568 18.03 -23.89 6.05
C ARG A 568 17.07 -23.18 5.12
N LEU A 569 15.91 -22.78 5.61
CA LEU A 569 14.98 -21.96 4.84
C LEU A 569 15.63 -20.61 4.47
N SER A 570 15.28 -20.07 3.29
CA SER A 570 15.52 -18.66 2.98
C SER A 570 14.47 -17.76 3.62
N MET A 571 14.72 -16.45 3.64
CA MET A 571 13.73 -15.46 4.07
C MET A 571 12.47 -15.49 3.20
N HIS A 572 12.59 -15.77 1.91
CA HIS A 572 11.41 -15.93 1.03
C HIS A 572 10.56 -17.14 1.44
N GLN A 573 11.19 -18.28 1.74
CA GLN A 573 10.48 -19.46 2.23
C GLN A 573 9.88 -19.22 3.62
N ALA A 574 10.55 -18.44 4.47
CA ALA A 574 10.01 -18.01 5.75
C ALA A 574 8.73 -17.17 5.57
N LYS A 575 8.71 -16.24 4.59
CA LYS A 575 7.53 -15.45 4.24
C LYS A 575 6.37 -16.34 3.80
N GLU A 576 6.62 -17.27 2.88
CA GLU A 576 5.62 -18.22 2.40
C GLU A 576 5.06 -19.08 3.55
N ALA A 577 5.92 -19.54 4.46
CA ALA A 577 5.52 -20.30 5.63
C ALA A 577 4.69 -19.47 6.60
N LEU A 578 5.07 -18.22 6.90
CA LEU A 578 4.30 -17.32 7.75
C LEU A 578 2.95 -16.95 7.12
N GLN A 579 2.91 -16.70 5.82
CA GLN A 579 1.65 -16.53 5.08
C GLN A 579 0.83 -17.81 5.17
N THR A 580 1.42 -18.98 5.00
CA THR A 580 0.71 -20.25 5.16
C THR A 580 0.17 -20.40 6.58
N ILE A 581 0.88 -19.96 7.62
CA ILE A 581 0.38 -19.96 9.00
C ILE A 581 -0.77 -18.95 9.18
N ALA A 582 -0.64 -17.75 8.58
CA ALA A 582 -1.68 -16.71 8.56
C ALA A 582 -2.98 -17.21 7.93
N HIS A 583 -2.86 -17.90 6.79
CA HIS A 583 -3.98 -18.49 6.05
C HIS A 583 -4.39 -19.87 6.61
N GLY A 584 -3.54 -20.48 7.44
CA GLY A 584 -3.49 -21.93 7.69
C GLY A 584 -4.19 -22.44 8.93
N ILE A 585 -4.99 -21.63 9.62
CA ILE A 585 -6.19 -22.19 10.26
C ILE A 585 -7.37 -21.28 9.95
N LYS A 586 -7.88 -21.42 8.73
CA LYS A 586 -9.26 -21.83 8.56
C LYS A 586 -9.23 -23.22 7.95
N VAL A 587 -9.42 -24.25 8.78
CA VAL A 587 -10.22 -25.38 8.27
C VAL A 587 -11.65 -25.03 8.61
N GLU A 588 -12.16 -23.99 7.96
CA GLU A 588 -13.60 -23.86 7.82
C GLU A 588 -14.01 -25.03 6.94
N LYS A 589 -14.83 -25.94 7.50
CA LYS A 589 -15.46 -27.00 6.70
C LYS A 589 -16.40 -26.42 5.63
N SER A 590 -16.68 -25.12 5.73
CA SER A 590 -17.60 -24.34 4.91
C SER A 590 -16.81 -23.52 3.87
N PRO A 591 -17.15 -23.59 2.57
CA PRO A 591 -16.52 -22.78 1.52
C PRO A 591 -16.78 -21.28 1.67
N PHE A 592 -17.90 -20.89 2.28
CA PHE A 592 -18.32 -19.50 2.47
C PHE A 592 -18.64 -19.22 3.93
N LYS A 593 -18.28 -18.03 4.41
CA LYS A 593 -18.69 -17.50 5.73
C LYS A 593 -20.00 -16.73 5.64
N SER A 594 -20.25 -16.05 4.53
CA SER A 594 -21.46 -15.24 4.35
C SER A 594 -22.23 -15.62 3.09
N LYS A 595 -23.53 -15.30 3.09
CA LYS A 595 -24.39 -15.47 1.91
C LYS A 595 -23.94 -14.55 0.79
N THR A 596 -23.54 -13.33 1.15
CA THR A 596 -22.97 -12.33 0.24
C THR A 596 -21.77 -12.90 -0.53
N GLU A 597 -20.78 -13.50 0.14
CA GLU A 597 -19.64 -14.16 -0.53
C GLU A 597 -20.10 -15.22 -1.52
N ALA A 598 -21.01 -16.08 -1.08
CA ALA A 598 -21.50 -17.20 -1.87
C ALA A 598 -22.24 -16.71 -3.14
N TYR A 599 -23.05 -15.66 -3.01
CA TYR A 599 -23.80 -15.09 -4.13
C TYR A 599 -22.90 -14.34 -5.11
N PHE A 600 -21.91 -13.59 -4.63
CA PHE A 600 -20.91 -12.96 -5.48
C PHE A 600 -20.07 -13.99 -6.24
N PHE A 601 -19.69 -15.08 -5.58
CA PHE A 601 -18.97 -16.18 -6.21
C PHE A 601 -19.81 -16.82 -7.33
N ALA A 602 -21.08 -17.12 -7.05
CA ALA A 602 -22.00 -17.66 -8.05
C ALA A 602 -22.19 -16.69 -9.23
N LEU A 603 -22.42 -15.41 -8.96
CA LEU A 603 -22.60 -14.37 -9.96
C LEU A 603 -21.36 -14.24 -10.87
N HIS A 604 -20.16 -14.22 -10.29
CA HIS A 604 -18.91 -14.16 -11.05
C HIS A 604 -18.78 -15.34 -12.02
N ASN A 605 -19.03 -16.56 -11.53
CA ASN A 605 -18.93 -17.76 -12.37
C ASN A 605 -20.01 -17.78 -13.48
N LEU A 606 -21.24 -17.33 -13.20
CA LEU A 606 -22.26 -17.17 -14.22
C LEU A 606 -21.83 -16.17 -15.32
N MET A 607 -21.20 -15.05 -14.93
CA MET A 607 -20.69 -14.06 -15.87
C MET A 607 -19.53 -14.61 -16.73
N GLU A 608 -18.64 -15.44 -16.18
CA GLU A 608 -17.58 -16.09 -16.97
C GLU A 608 -18.16 -17.13 -17.94
N ILE A 609 -19.15 -17.91 -17.51
CA ILE A 609 -19.86 -18.85 -18.40
C ILE A 609 -20.55 -18.09 -19.54
N ALA A 610 -21.19 -16.94 -19.26
CA ALA A 610 -21.87 -16.13 -20.27
C ALA A 610 -20.94 -15.67 -21.41
N LYS A 611 -19.63 -15.49 -21.14
CA LYS A 611 -18.64 -15.11 -22.15
C LYS A 611 -18.33 -16.23 -23.15
N THR A 612 -18.57 -17.49 -22.78
CA THR A 612 -18.06 -18.67 -23.51
C THR A 612 -19.15 -19.54 -24.13
N THR A 613 -20.43 -19.15 -24.01
CA THR A 613 -21.57 -19.98 -24.44
C THR A 613 -22.53 -19.24 -25.38
N GLU A 614 -23.23 -20.01 -26.22
CA GLU A 614 -24.24 -19.50 -27.15
C GLU A 614 -25.63 -19.33 -26.49
N ASN A 615 -25.92 -20.04 -25.38
CA ASN A 615 -27.21 -19.95 -24.66
C ASN A 615 -27.28 -18.71 -23.73
N LYS A 616 -27.16 -17.51 -24.33
CA LYS A 616 -27.03 -16.25 -23.60
C LYS A 616 -28.27 -15.85 -22.81
N GLU A 617 -29.47 -16.21 -23.27
CA GLU A 617 -30.73 -15.73 -22.68
C GLU A 617 -30.96 -16.32 -21.27
N SER A 618 -30.86 -17.65 -21.13
CA SER A 618 -31.08 -18.33 -19.84
C SER A 618 -30.02 -17.94 -18.79
N ILE A 619 -28.77 -17.76 -19.20
CA ILE A 619 -27.70 -17.34 -18.27
C ILE A 619 -27.86 -15.87 -17.88
N ASN A 620 -28.19 -14.98 -18.82
CA ASN A 620 -28.43 -13.58 -18.50
C ASN A 620 -29.63 -13.41 -17.55
N GLN A 621 -30.65 -14.26 -17.68
CA GLN A 621 -31.74 -14.31 -16.72
C GLN A 621 -31.23 -14.72 -15.33
N ALA A 622 -30.45 -15.79 -15.20
CA ALA A 622 -29.88 -16.21 -13.92
C ALA A 622 -28.93 -15.17 -13.31
N ILE A 623 -28.14 -14.47 -14.13
CA ILE A 623 -27.29 -13.34 -13.69
C ILE A 623 -28.16 -12.24 -13.10
N GLN A 624 -29.26 -11.88 -13.74
CA GLN A 624 -30.19 -10.88 -13.19
C GLN A 624 -30.84 -11.36 -11.90
N GLU A 625 -31.32 -12.61 -11.85
CA GLU A 625 -31.91 -13.17 -10.63
C GLU A 625 -30.90 -13.17 -9.46
N MET A 626 -29.63 -13.51 -9.71
CA MET A 626 -28.56 -13.44 -8.69
C MET A 626 -28.25 -12.01 -8.23
N LYS A 627 -28.25 -11.02 -9.14
CA LYS A 627 -28.12 -9.60 -8.76
C LYS A 627 -29.26 -9.16 -7.84
N ILE A 628 -30.48 -9.56 -8.15
CA ILE A 628 -31.67 -9.29 -7.32
C ILE A 628 -31.51 -9.89 -5.91
N LEU A 629 -30.95 -11.10 -5.79
CA LEU A 629 -30.70 -11.71 -4.48
C LEU A 629 -29.71 -10.91 -3.63
N ILE A 630 -28.64 -10.39 -4.26
CA ILE A 630 -27.65 -9.54 -3.58
C ILE A 630 -28.28 -8.20 -3.18
N GLU A 631 -29.03 -7.57 -4.09
CA GLU A 631 -29.72 -6.29 -3.86
C GLU A 631 -30.79 -6.37 -2.75
N ASN A 632 -31.41 -7.54 -2.60
CA ASN A 632 -32.44 -7.77 -1.59
C ASN A 632 -31.93 -8.49 -0.34
N HIS A 633 -30.61 -8.65 -0.22
CA HIS A 633 -29.98 -9.34 0.89
C HIS A 633 -30.66 -10.68 1.23
N GLU A 634 -30.89 -11.51 0.21
CA GLU A 634 -31.66 -12.75 0.33
C GLU A 634 -31.07 -13.66 1.42
N GLN A 635 -31.87 -13.91 2.45
CA GLN A 635 -31.45 -14.66 3.63
C GLN A 635 -31.52 -16.17 3.45
N ASN A 636 -32.24 -16.66 2.43
CA ASN A 636 -32.39 -18.08 2.14
C ASN A 636 -31.45 -18.55 1.00
N PRO A 637 -30.33 -19.24 1.32
CA PRO A 637 -29.35 -19.69 0.32
C PRO A 637 -29.92 -20.72 -0.67
N MET A 638 -31.05 -21.37 -0.34
CA MET A 638 -31.73 -22.29 -1.25
C MET A 638 -32.24 -21.60 -2.51
N VAL A 639 -32.57 -20.31 -2.44
CA VAL A 639 -33.06 -19.55 -3.60
C VAL A 639 -31.94 -19.45 -4.65
N ALA A 640 -30.73 -19.05 -4.24
CA ALA A 640 -29.56 -19.00 -5.11
C ALA A 640 -29.21 -20.40 -5.67
N ALA A 641 -29.21 -21.43 -4.81
CA ALA A 641 -28.93 -22.79 -5.26
C ALA A 641 -29.96 -23.31 -6.28
N ASN A 642 -31.23 -22.96 -6.13
CA ASN A 642 -32.29 -23.33 -7.07
C ASN A 642 -32.14 -22.64 -8.43
N ILE A 643 -31.69 -21.37 -8.47
CA ILE A 643 -31.37 -20.67 -9.73
C ILE A 643 -30.27 -21.44 -10.48
N LEU A 644 -29.17 -21.77 -9.80
CA LEU A 644 -28.02 -22.45 -10.41
C LEU A 644 -28.37 -23.87 -10.87
N THR A 645 -29.08 -24.64 -10.05
CA THR A 645 -29.48 -26.02 -10.38
C THR A 645 -30.54 -26.08 -11.48
N SER A 646 -31.42 -25.09 -11.58
CA SER A 646 -32.41 -24.99 -12.67
C SER A 646 -31.78 -24.55 -13.99
N LEU A 647 -30.68 -23.79 -13.93
CA LEU A 647 -29.92 -23.38 -15.11
C LEU A 647 -29.02 -24.50 -15.64
N ALA A 648 -28.37 -25.26 -14.75
CA ALA A 648 -27.42 -26.32 -15.11
C ALA A 648 -27.90 -27.23 -16.26
N PRO A 649 -29.10 -27.86 -16.24
CA PRO A 649 -29.55 -28.75 -17.31
C PRO A 649 -29.84 -28.03 -18.65
N LYS A 650 -29.91 -26.68 -18.66
CA LYS A 650 -30.10 -25.88 -19.87
C LYS A 650 -28.78 -25.56 -20.60
N LEU A 651 -27.63 -25.84 -19.99
CA LEU A 651 -26.32 -25.60 -20.58
C LEU A 651 -25.85 -26.81 -21.39
N GLU A 652 -25.25 -26.59 -22.56
CA GLU A 652 -24.75 -27.69 -23.40
C GLU A 652 -23.44 -28.31 -22.87
N ASN A 653 -22.63 -27.51 -22.17
CA ASN A 653 -21.30 -27.93 -21.70
C ASN A 653 -21.39 -28.62 -20.32
N GLU A 654 -21.11 -29.93 -20.29
CA GLU A 654 -21.13 -30.77 -19.08
C GLU A 654 -20.24 -30.24 -17.93
N GLN A 655 -19.09 -29.62 -18.24
CA GLN A 655 -18.23 -29.02 -17.21
C GLN A 655 -18.89 -27.81 -16.56
N HIS A 656 -19.60 -26.99 -17.33
CA HIS A 656 -20.38 -25.87 -16.79
C HIS A 656 -21.55 -26.37 -15.95
N GLN A 657 -22.24 -27.43 -16.36
CA GLN A 657 -23.30 -28.04 -15.55
C GLN A 657 -22.76 -28.51 -14.19
N LYS A 658 -21.63 -29.24 -14.20
CA LYS A 658 -20.98 -29.73 -12.99
C LYS A 658 -20.51 -28.60 -12.09
N LEU A 659 -19.94 -27.54 -12.67
CA LEU A 659 -19.55 -26.34 -11.92
C LEU A 659 -20.75 -25.73 -11.20
N LEU A 660 -21.86 -25.47 -11.91
CA LEU A 660 -23.05 -24.89 -11.30
C LEU A 660 -23.64 -25.77 -10.19
N HIS A 661 -23.65 -27.10 -10.37
CA HIS A 661 -24.08 -28.02 -9.31
C HIS A 661 -23.16 -28.00 -8.08
N ASN A 662 -21.84 -27.91 -8.29
CA ASN A 662 -20.89 -27.80 -7.18
C ASN A 662 -21.06 -26.49 -6.42
N ILE A 663 -21.25 -25.37 -7.13
CA ILE A 663 -21.51 -24.06 -6.49
C ILE A 663 -22.82 -24.09 -5.72
N ALA A 664 -23.89 -24.64 -6.31
CA ALA A 664 -25.17 -24.78 -5.64
C ALA A 664 -25.05 -25.63 -4.36
N SER A 665 -24.33 -26.76 -4.43
CA SER A 665 -24.07 -27.62 -3.28
C SER A 665 -23.24 -26.90 -2.20
N ALA A 666 -22.22 -26.13 -2.61
CA ALA A 666 -21.42 -25.33 -1.69
C ALA A 666 -22.27 -24.27 -0.97
N ILE A 667 -23.15 -23.58 -1.68
CA ILE A 667 -24.13 -22.65 -1.10
C ILE A 667 -25.04 -23.36 -0.10
N GLN A 668 -25.57 -24.54 -0.45
CA GLN A 668 -26.50 -25.28 0.41
C GLN A 668 -25.85 -25.80 1.70
N ASN A 669 -24.57 -26.16 1.65
CA ASN A 669 -23.88 -26.87 2.72
C ASN A 669 -22.95 -25.97 3.56
N SER A 670 -22.82 -24.69 3.22
CA SER A 670 -22.10 -23.71 4.03
C SER A 670 -22.80 -23.47 5.37
N THR A 671 -22.02 -23.27 6.44
CA THR A 671 -22.56 -23.00 7.79
C THR A 671 -22.94 -21.54 7.99
N TYR A 672 -22.40 -20.64 7.17
CA TYR A 672 -22.62 -19.19 7.23
C TYR A 672 -22.39 -18.58 8.62
N GLN A 673 -21.43 -19.12 9.36
CA GLN A 673 -21.10 -18.65 10.70
C GLN A 673 -20.19 -17.44 10.64
N GLN A 674 -20.65 -16.34 11.23
CA GLN A 674 -19.92 -15.08 11.37
C GLN A 674 -20.17 -14.49 12.76
N THR A 675 -19.15 -13.86 13.32
CA THR A 675 -19.30 -12.97 14.46
C THR A 675 -20.07 -11.70 14.07
N LEU A 676 -20.62 -10.97 15.04
CA LEU A 676 -21.26 -9.66 14.77
C LEU A 676 -20.28 -8.67 14.13
N GLN A 677 -19.01 -8.71 14.53
CA GLN A 677 -17.96 -7.89 13.95
C GLN A 677 -17.72 -8.24 12.47
N GLU A 678 -17.60 -9.53 12.14
CA GLU A 678 -17.43 -9.98 10.74
C GLU A 678 -18.63 -9.57 9.86
N LYS A 679 -19.86 -9.57 10.40
CA LYS A 679 -21.05 -9.09 9.68
C LYS A 679 -21.01 -7.58 9.46
N TYR A 680 -20.66 -6.81 10.49
CA TYR A 680 -20.50 -5.36 10.40
C TYR A 680 -19.42 -4.93 9.39
N GLU A 681 -18.33 -5.69 9.35
CA GLU A 681 -17.20 -5.42 8.46
C GLU A 681 -17.43 -5.86 7.02
N ASN A 682 -18.50 -6.59 6.68
CA ASN A 682 -18.70 -7.22 5.37
C ASN A 682 -18.24 -6.35 4.17
N PRO A 683 -17.05 -6.62 3.59
CA PRO A 683 -16.44 -5.74 2.60
C PRO A 683 -17.15 -5.80 1.25
N LEU A 684 -17.83 -6.92 0.93
CA LEU A 684 -18.53 -7.09 -0.34
C LEU A 684 -19.81 -6.25 -0.38
N ALA A 685 -20.60 -6.26 0.69
CA ALA A 685 -21.80 -5.42 0.80
C ALA A 685 -21.44 -3.92 0.74
N ARG A 686 -20.38 -3.51 1.45
CA ARG A 686 -19.87 -2.14 1.43
C ARG A 686 -19.36 -1.73 0.05
N ARG A 687 -18.64 -2.62 -0.66
CA ARG A 687 -18.15 -2.34 -2.01
C ARG A 687 -19.31 -2.22 -3.00
N PHE A 688 -20.30 -3.10 -2.90
CA PHE A 688 -21.52 -3.05 -3.68
C PHE A 688 -22.23 -1.70 -3.55
N GLU A 689 -22.60 -1.29 -2.33
CA GLU A 689 -23.31 -0.02 -2.12
C GLU A 689 -22.49 1.19 -2.60
N SER A 690 -21.16 1.15 -2.39
CA SER A 690 -20.25 2.21 -2.82
C SER A 690 -20.26 2.39 -4.35
N GLU A 691 -19.94 1.34 -5.10
CA GLU A 691 -19.81 1.41 -6.57
C GLU A 691 -21.13 1.77 -7.25
N MET A 692 -22.26 1.21 -6.76
CA MET A 692 -23.58 1.49 -7.32
C MET A 692 -23.93 2.97 -7.21
N GLN A 693 -23.67 3.59 -6.06
CA GLN A 693 -24.00 5.00 -5.85
C GLN A 693 -22.95 5.95 -6.44
N ILE A 694 -21.67 5.57 -6.45
CA ILE A 694 -20.59 6.36 -7.10
C ILE A 694 -20.85 6.45 -8.60
N ALA A 695 -21.23 5.36 -9.26
CA ALA A 695 -21.56 5.37 -10.69
C ALA A 695 -22.69 6.37 -11.02
N LEU A 696 -23.70 6.45 -10.15
CA LEU A 696 -24.79 7.42 -10.26
C LEU A 696 -24.34 8.85 -9.99
N LEU A 697 -23.55 9.09 -8.94
CA LEU A 697 -23.09 10.43 -8.59
C LEU A 697 -22.19 11.04 -9.65
N LYS A 698 -21.30 10.23 -10.25
CA LYS A 698 -20.32 10.69 -11.25
C LYS A 698 -20.95 10.96 -12.61
N ASN A 699 -22.06 10.29 -12.91
CA ASN A 699 -22.77 10.40 -14.17
C ASN A 699 -24.28 10.44 -13.92
N PRO A 700 -24.80 11.48 -13.24
CA PRO A 700 -26.21 11.54 -12.91
C PRO A 700 -27.05 11.68 -14.18
N THR A 701 -28.30 11.25 -14.10
CA THR A 701 -29.21 11.30 -15.24
C THR A 701 -29.80 12.70 -15.43
N ASP A 702 -30.32 12.96 -16.62
CA ASP A 702 -30.97 14.23 -16.91
C ASP A 702 -32.18 14.48 -16.01
N GLU A 703 -32.95 13.44 -15.68
CA GLU A 703 -34.13 13.57 -14.81
C GLU A 703 -33.75 13.83 -13.34
N MET A 704 -32.68 13.21 -12.84
CA MET A 704 -32.09 13.56 -11.54
C MET A 704 -31.69 15.04 -11.51
N MET A 705 -30.94 15.49 -12.53
CA MET A 705 -30.45 16.86 -12.61
C MET A 705 -31.57 17.88 -12.79
N LYS A 706 -32.66 17.54 -13.49
CA LYS A 706 -33.86 18.39 -13.58
C LYS A 706 -34.51 18.60 -12.21
N SER A 707 -34.69 17.52 -11.43
CA SER A 707 -35.25 17.63 -10.08
C SER A 707 -34.33 18.42 -9.14
N VAL A 708 -33.03 18.14 -9.16
CA VAL A 708 -32.02 18.88 -8.38
C VAL A 708 -32.01 20.37 -8.75
N GLY A 709 -32.03 20.66 -10.06
CA GLY A 709 -32.06 22.03 -10.58
C GLY A 709 -33.33 22.79 -10.21
N HIS A 710 -34.47 22.09 -10.10
CA HIS A 710 -35.72 22.69 -9.65
C HIS A 710 -35.63 23.20 -8.20
N VAL A 711 -35.02 22.40 -7.31
CA VAL A 711 -34.74 22.81 -5.93
C VAL A 711 -33.72 23.95 -5.92
N SER A 712 -32.62 23.84 -6.68
CA SER A 712 -31.60 24.89 -6.81
C SER A 712 -32.18 26.23 -7.24
N GLN A 713 -33.12 26.26 -8.19
CA GLN A 713 -33.79 27.48 -8.62
C GLN A 713 -34.65 28.09 -7.51
N ALA A 714 -35.28 27.26 -6.67
CA ALA A 714 -36.04 27.75 -5.52
C ALA A 714 -35.12 28.41 -4.48
N LEU A 715 -33.93 27.84 -4.24
CA LEU A 715 -32.90 28.45 -3.38
C LEU A 715 -32.40 29.78 -3.95
N LEU A 716 -32.14 29.89 -5.25
CA LEU A 716 -31.73 31.14 -5.89
C LEU A 716 -32.75 32.26 -5.68
N ASN A 717 -34.05 31.95 -5.79
CA ASN A 717 -35.11 32.92 -5.50
C ASN A 717 -35.14 33.34 -4.03
N VAL A 718 -34.80 32.43 -3.11
CA VAL A 718 -34.69 32.74 -1.67
C VAL A 718 -33.47 33.60 -1.38
N PHE A 719 -32.33 33.32 -2.01
CA PHE A 719 -31.14 34.17 -1.92
C PHE A 719 -31.43 35.58 -2.45
N HIS A 720 -32.18 35.70 -3.54
CA HIS A 720 -32.63 36.99 -4.05
C HIS A 720 -33.50 37.76 -3.04
N GLN A 721 -34.53 37.11 -2.46
CA GLN A 721 -35.35 37.70 -1.40
C GLN A 721 -34.50 38.13 -0.18
N MET A 722 -33.52 37.31 0.21
CA MET A 722 -32.61 37.63 1.30
C MET A 722 -31.76 38.87 0.99
N LYS A 723 -31.24 39.00 -0.23
CA LYS A 723 -30.50 40.19 -0.68
C LYS A 723 -31.39 41.43 -0.65
N GLU A 724 -32.61 41.37 -1.20
CA GLU A 724 -33.56 42.49 -1.21
C GLU A 724 -33.94 42.98 0.20
N GLN A 725 -33.96 42.07 1.18
CA GLN A 725 -34.29 42.37 2.57
C GLN A 725 -33.05 42.67 3.45
N GLY A 726 -31.85 42.78 2.86
CA GLY A 726 -30.63 43.20 3.56
C GLY A 726 -29.91 42.09 4.35
N TYR A 727 -30.14 40.82 4.03
CA TYR A 727 -29.52 39.65 4.69
C TYR A 727 -28.24 39.15 3.99
N GLU A 728 -27.51 40.01 3.27
CA GLU A 728 -26.30 39.64 2.52
C GLU A 728 -25.18 39.05 3.40
N ASN A 729 -25.00 39.57 4.62
CA ASN A 729 -24.00 39.04 5.55
C ASN A 729 -24.23 37.56 5.90
N PHE A 730 -25.49 37.13 5.99
CA PHE A 730 -25.83 35.73 6.25
C PHE A 730 -25.50 34.84 5.06
N LEU A 731 -25.76 35.32 3.84
CA LEU A 731 -25.40 34.60 2.62
C LEU A 731 -23.88 34.45 2.47
N ASN A 732 -23.10 35.47 2.84
CA ASN A 732 -21.65 35.39 2.88
C ASN A 732 -21.16 34.35 3.91
N GLN A 733 -21.72 34.35 5.12
CA GLN A 733 -21.40 33.34 6.14
C GLN A 733 -21.78 31.92 5.69
N PHE A 734 -22.92 31.76 5.02
CA PHE A 734 -23.32 30.49 4.43
C PHE A 734 -22.31 30.01 3.39
N ALA A 735 -21.86 30.90 2.49
CA ALA A 735 -20.86 30.59 1.48
C ALA A 735 -19.52 30.18 2.12
N GLU A 736 -19.08 30.86 3.18
CA GLU A 736 -17.86 30.49 3.91
C GLU A 736 -17.92 29.05 4.47
N ASN A 737 -19.07 28.61 5.00
CA ASN A 737 -19.26 27.26 5.53
C ASN A 737 -19.26 26.16 4.44
N LEU A 738 -19.32 26.53 3.16
CA LEU A 738 -19.15 25.60 2.04
C LEU A 738 -17.67 25.31 1.72
N THR A 739 -16.74 25.86 2.48
CA THR A 739 -15.29 25.62 2.35
C THR A 739 -14.86 24.35 3.12
N SER A 740 -13.98 23.55 2.53
CA SER A 740 -13.44 22.32 3.12
C SER A 740 -12.85 22.55 4.51
N GLY A 741 -13.17 21.64 5.45
CA GLY A 741 -12.72 21.70 6.84
C GLY A 741 -13.59 22.56 7.78
N LYS A 742 -14.52 23.37 7.25
CA LYS A 742 -15.44 24.17 8.08
C LYS A 742 -16.53 23.34 8.73
N GLU A 743 -17.11 22.40 7.99
CA GLU A 743 -18.15 21.47 8.47
C GLU A 743 -17.64 20.02 8.34
N GLN A 744 -18.01 19.15 9.29
CA GLN A 744 -17.61 17.73 9.27
C GLN A 744 -18.23 16.96 8.09
N THR A 745 -19.50 17.24 7.77
CA THR A 745 -20.24 16.57 6.67
C THR A 745 -19.95 17.19 5.30
N GLY A 746 -18.80 17.84 5.12
CA GLY A 746 -18.45 18.69 3.97
C GLY A 746 -18.25 17.98 2.63
N PHE A 747 -18.90 16.85 2.37
CA PHE A 747 -18.77 16.15 1.08
C PHE A 747 -19.35 17.04 -0.03
N GLY A 748 -18.51 17.45 -0.99
CA GLY A 748 -18.85 18.44 -2.01
C GLY A 748 -18.42 19.89 -1.68
N SER A 749 -17.72 20.11 -0.57
CA SER A 749 -17.16 21.42 -0.21
C SER A 749 -16.05 21.88 -1.16
N GLN A 750 -15.80 23.19 -1.19
CA GLN A 750 -14.72 23.78 -1.98
C GLN A 750 -13.39 23.76 -1.23
N PRO A 751 -12.27 23.33 -1.84
CA PRO A 751 -10.95 23.38 -1.21
C PRO A 751 -10.51 24.78 -0.78
N THR A 752 -11.01 25.82 -1.47
CA THR A 752 -10.73 27.23 -1.20
C THR A 752 -12.01 27.97 -0.81
N PRO A 753 -11.91 29.09 -0.07
CA PRO A 753 -13.07 29.92 0.25
C PRO A 753 -13.90 30.26 -0.99
N ILE A 754 -15.22 30.13 -0.87
CA ILE A 754 -16.19 30.39 -1.94
C ILE A 754 -17.08 31.57 -1.57
N THR A 755 -17.38 32.42 -2.55
CA THR A 755 -18.27 33.58 -2.40
C THR A 755 -19.72 33.21 -2.74
N ILE A 756 -20.69 33.98 -2.25
CA ILE A 756 -22.10 33.76 -2.57
C ILE A 756 -22.37 33.83 -4.08
N ASP A 757 -21.74 34.74 -4.82
CA ASP A 757 -21.92 34.85 -6.28
C ASP A 757 -21.47 33.57 -6.99
N LYS A 758 -20.41 32.92 -6.50
CA LYS A 758 -19.95 31.65 -7.05
C LYS A 758 -20.90 30.50 -6.70
N VAL A 759 -21.47 30.51 -5.49
CA VAL A 759 -22.53 29.56 -5.09
C VAL A 759 -23.75 29.70 -6.01
N GLU A 760 -24.19 30.93 -6.29
CA GLU A 760 -25.29 31.20 -7.22
C GLU A 760 -24.98 30.72 -8.63
N GLU A 761 -23.75 30.95 -9.12
CA GLU A 761 -23.29 30.45 -10.43
C GLU A 761 -23.38 28.92 -10.52
N ILE A 762 -22.95 28.19 -9.48
CA ILE A 762 -22.99 26.72 -9.44
C ILE A 762 -24.44 26.22 -9.49
N LEU A 763 -25.31 26.78 -8.64
CA LEU A 763 -26.73 26.42 -8.60
C LEU A 763 -27.45 26.74 -9.93
N GLN A 764 -27.11 27.87 -10.56
CA GLN A 764 -27.73 28.31 -11.82
C GLN A 764 -27.25 27.46 -13.00
N LYS A 765 -25.97 27.08 -13.02
CA LYS A 765 -25.40 26.23 -14.06
C LYS A 765 -25.95 24.81 -14.00
N ASN A 766 -26.17 24.29 -12.78
CA ASN A 766 -26.69 22.95 -12.53
C ASN A 766 -25.93 21.86 -13.31
N ASP A 767 -24.59 21.93 -13.29
CA ASP A 767 -23.72 21.03 -14.04
C ASP A 767 -23.72 19.63 -13.40
N PRO A 768 -23.97 18.55 -14.16
CA PRO A 768 -23.87 17.17 -13.67
C PRO A 768 -22.57 16.86 -12.92
N LYS A 769 -21.45 17.49 -13.29
CA LYS A 769 -20.14 17.30 -12.65
C LYS A 769 -20.03 17.89 -11.26
N ASP A 770 -20.92 18.84 -10.94
CA ASP A 770 -20.96 19.53 -9.65
C ASP A 770 -22.11 19.00 -8.77
N LEU A 771 -22.73 17.85 -9.09
CA LEU A 771 -23.87 17.31 -8.35
C LEU A 771 -23.58 17.22 -6.84
N ASN A 772 -22.46 16.64 -6.43
CA ASN A 772 -22.11 16.55 -5.01
C ASN A 772 -22.02 17.92 -4.32
N GLN A 773 -21.47 18.92 -5.00
CA GLN A 773 -21.41 20.29 -4.49
C GLN A 773 -22.80 20.91 -4.39
N ILE A 774 -23.65 20.73 -5.41
CA ILE A 774 -25.03 21.24 -5.41
C ILE A 774 -25.81 20.61 -4.24
N MET A 775 -25.70 19.29 -4.06
CA MET A 775 -26.37 18.59 -2.96
C MET A 775 -25.87 19.06 -1.59
N TYR A 776 -24.56 19.34 -1.45
CA TYR A 776 -24.02 19.91 -0.22
C TYR A 776 -24.56 21.31 0.08
N ILE A 777 -24.69 22.17 -0.93
CA ILE A 777 -25.30 23.50 -0.80
C ILE A 777 -26.75 23.36 -0.30
N GLN A 778 -27.53 22.48 -0.93
CA GLN A 778 -28.93 22.25 -0.55
C GLN A 778 -29.05 21.70 0.88
N PHE A 779 -28.21 20.72 1.23
CA PHE A 779 -28.17 20.15 2.58
C PHE A 779 -27.81 21.18 3.64
N LEU A 780 -26.70 21.90 3.45
CA LEU A 780 -26.20 22.85 4.44
C LEU A 780 -27.21 23.97 4.67
N PHE A 781 -27.89 24.41 3.60
CA PHE A 781 -28.97 25.37 3.71
C PHE A 781 -30.15 24.82 4.53
N ALA A 782 -30.58 23.58 4.25
CA ALA A 782 -31.64 22.92 5.02
C ALA A 782 -31.27 22.76 6.51
N GLN A 783 -30.01 22.38 6.78
CA GLN A 783 -29.51 22.13 8.12
C GLN A 783 -29.45 23.41 8.96
N LYS A 784 -28.84 24.47 8.42
CA LYS A 784 -28.50 25.68 9.19
C LYS A 784 -29.58 26.76 9.10
N TRP A 785 -30.18 26.95 7.92
CA TRP A 785 -30.90 28.19 7.62
C TRP A 785 -32.39 28.03 7.37
N MET A 786 -32.81 27.00 6.63
CA MET A 786 -34.23 26.79 6.26
C MET A 786 -35.19 26.99 7.44
N ARG A 787 -34.80 26.55 8.64
CA ARG A 787 -35.64 26.58 9.85
C ARG A 787 -35.53 27.88 10.67
N GLN A 788 -34.66 28.81 10.27
CA GLN A 788 -34.32 30.05 10.98
C GLN A 788 -34.60 31.31 10.15
N LEU A 789 -35.09 31.16 8.92
CA LEU A 789 -35.41 32.30 8.07
C LEU A 789 -36.56 33.13 8.66
N PRO A 790 -36.52 34.47 8.49
CA PRO A 790 -37.67 35.33 8.78
C PRO A 790 -38.92 34.89 8.03
N GLU A 791 -40.10 35.04 8.64
CA GLU A 791 -41.40 34.73 8.03
C GLU A 791 -41.67 35.53 6.73
N SER A 792 -40.96 36.65 6.53
CA SER A 792 -40.99 37.46 5.30
C SER A 792 -40.24 36.84 4.12
N ILE A 793 -39.43 35.81 4.34
CA ILE A 793 -38.69 35.09 3.30
C ILE A 793 -39.39 33.76 3.07
N LEU A 794 -40.13 33.65 1.97
CA LEU A 794 -40.98 32.50 1.71
C LEU A 794 -40.37 31.61 0.62
N PRO A 795 -40.52 30.27 0.75
CA PRO A 795 -40.28 29.36 -0.36
C PRO A 795 -41.10 29.79 -1.59
N PRO A 796 -40.49 29.81 -2.79
CA PRO A 796 -41.11 30.41 -3.97
C PRO A 796 -42.18 29.52 -4.62
N ASN A 797 -42.10 28.20 -4.41
CA ASN A 797 -42.96 27.23 -5.09
C ASN A 797 -44.21 26.90 -4.25
N ARG A 798 -45.39 27.22 -4.79
CA ARG A 798 -46.70 27.03 -4.13
C ARG A 798 -47.62 26.15 -4.94
N ASN A 799 -47.10 25.02 -5.42
CA ASN A 799 -47.90 24.04 -6.14
C ASN A 799 -48.85 23.32 -5.18
N THR A 800 -49.84 22.62 -5.74
CA THR A 800 -50.64 21.70 -4.94
C THR A 800 -49.75 20.49 -4.59
N PRO A 801 -49.66 20.08 -3.31
CA PRO A 801 -48.82 18.96 -2.93
C PRO A 801 -49.30 17.67 -3.60
N THR A 802 -48.37 16.74 -3.82
CA THR A 802 -48.61 15.44 -4.48
C THR A 802 -48.09 14.28 -3.65
N GLY A 803 -48.60 13.06 -3.90
CA GLY A 803 -48.21 11.86 -3.17
C GLY A 803 -48.55 11.92 -1.68
N LYS A 804 -47.71 11.31 -0.83
CA LYS A 804 -47.95 11.26 0.62
C LYS A 804 -48.05 12.62 1.29
N MET A 805 -47.31 13.63 0.79
CA MET A 805 -47.40 14.99 1.31
C MET A 805 -48.81 15.57 1.17
N LEU A 806 -49.56 15.25 0.11
CA LEU A 806 -50.94 15.68 -0.04
C LEU A 806 -51.84 15.09 1.07
N GLU A 807 -51.64 13.83 1.42
CA GLU A 807 -52.38 13.16 2.49
C GLU A 807 -52.07 13.80 3.84
N LEU A 808 -50.77 13.97 4.14
CA LEU A 808 -50.31 14.57 5.38
C LEU A 808 -50.83 16.02 5.55
N VAL A 809 -50.85 16.81 4.47
CA VAL A 809 -51.39 18.18 4.49
C VAL A 809 -52.91 18.18 4.74
N LYS A 810 -53.66 17.23 4.16
CA LYS A 810 -55.11 17.10 4.39
C LYS A 810 -55.46 16.70 5.82
N GLU A 811 -54.53 16.12 6.54
CA GLU A 811 -54.68 15.72 7.95
C GLU A 811 -54.08 16.73 8.92
N TYR A 812 -53.23 17.64 8.43
CA TYR A 812 -52.56 18.65 9.23
C TYR A 812 -53.55 19.48 10.06
N ASN A 813 -53.23 19.68 11.34
CA ASN A 813 -54.00 20.46 12.31
C ASN A 813 -55.50 20.14 12.30
N ASN A 814 -55.85 18.85 12.45
CA ASN A 814 -57.22 18.34 12.41
C ASN A 814 -57.97 18.59 11.09
N GLY A 815 -57.22 18.64 9.97
CA GLY A 815 -57.77 18.79 8.64
C GLY A 815 -58.01 20.22 8.18
N GLU A 816 -57.24 21.18 8.72
CA GLU A 816 -57.29 22.60 8.38
C GLU A 816 -57.22 22.84 6.86
N TYR A 817 -56.40 22.07 6.15
CA TYR A 817 -56.16 22.22 4.71
C TYR A 817 -56.84 21.14 3.85
N ARG A 818 -57.83 20.42 4.39
CA ARG A 818 -58.47 19.26 3.71
C ARG A 818 -59.06 19.63 2.35
N ASP A 819 -59.81 20.73 2.29
CA ASP A 819 -60.54 21.17 1.10
C ASP A 819 -59.70 22.08 0.18
N ASN A 820 -58.59 22.64 0.69
CA ASN A 820 -57.64 23.44 -0.08
C ASN A 820 -56.18 23.16 0.33
N PRO A 821 -55.60 22.02 -0.08
CA PRO A 821 -54.26 21.62 0.33
C PRO A 821 -53.15 22.59 -0.12
N LYS A 822 -53.36 23.31 -1.22
CA LYS A 822 -52.41 24.31 -1.73
C LYS A 822 -52.14 25.43 -0.72
N ALA A 823 -53.16 25.83 0.05
CA ALA A 823 -53.05 26.91 1.04
C ALA A 823 -52.06 26.61 2.18
N PHE A 824 -51.67 25.34 2.36
CA PHE A 824 -50.60 24.99 3.29
C PHE A 824 -49.31 25.77 3.01
N PHE A 825 -49.01 26.01 1.72
CA PHE A 825 -47.81 26.68 1.23
C PHE A 825 -47.95 28.21 1.07
N ASP A 826 -49.12 28.79 1.38
CA ASP A 826 -49.33 30.23 1.19
C ASP A 826 -48.57 31.06 2.24
N ASN A 827 -48.42 30.52 3.45
CA ASN A 827 -47.64 31.07 4.55
C ASN A 827 -46.83 29.95 5.22
N PHE A 828 -45.57 30.21 5.51
CA PHE A 828 -44.68 29.29 6.22
C PHE A 828 -44.36 29.80 7.61
N ASP A 829 -44.70 29.00 8.62
CA ASP A 829 -44.24 29.17 9.99
C ASP A 829 -43.15 28.13 10.32
N SER A 830 -42.55 28.26 11.50
CA SER A 830 -41.51 27.34 11.97
C SER A 830 -41.98 25.89 12.05
N MET A 831 -43.27 25.64 12.32
CA MET A 831 -43.81 24.27 12.41
C MET A 831 -43.95 23.62 11.04
N LYS A 832 -44.42 24.36 10.03
CA LYS A 832 -44.53 23.85 8.64
C LYS A 832 -43.17 23.53 8.05
N LEU A 833 -42.17 24.40 8.27
CA LEU A 833 -40.80 24.17 7.78
C LEU A 833 -40.14 22.92 8.39
N LYS A 834 -40.55 22.55 9.61
CA LYS A 834 -40.06 21.37 10.35
C LYS A 834 -40.97 20.15 10.20
N PHE A 835 -42.07 20.25 9.47
CA PHE A 835 -43.11 19.23 9.49
C PHE A 835 -42.59 17.84 9.06
N ILE A 836 -41.82 17.78 7.97
CA ILE A 836 -41.23 16.53 7.51
C ILE A 836 -40.06 16.10 8.39
N SER A 837 -39.10 16.99 8.68
CA SER A 837 -37.87 16.62 9.40
C SER A 837 -38.12 16.24 10.85
N ASP A 838 -38.97 16.98 11.55
CA ASP A 838 -39.14 16.86 12.99
C ASP A 838 -40.37 16.01 13.32
N ASN A 839 -41.54 16.30 12.73
CA ASN A 839 -42.77 15.59 13.09
C ASN A 839 -42.86 14.21 12.44
N GLN A 840 -42.57 14.10 11.14
CA GLN A 840 -42.68 12.81 10.44
C GLN A 840 -41.45 11.91 10.64
N MET A 841 -40.30 12.47 11.07
CA MET A 841 -39.04 11.74 11.17
C MET A 841 -38.43 11.76 12.58
N TYR A 842 -37.91 12.89 13.09
CA TYR A 842 -37.22 12.89 14.39
C TYR A 842 -38.12 12.50 15.58
N GLY A 843 -39.42 12.75 15.48
CA GLY A 843 -40.41 12.32 16.47
C GLY A 843 -41.00 10.92 16.22
N SER A 844 -40.56 10.22 15.18
CA SER A 844 -41.06 8.88 14.83
C SER A 844 -40.33 7.77 15.58
N GLU A 845 -41.00 6.64 15.77
CA GLU A 845 -40.40 5.43 16.34
C GLU A 845 -39.18 4.95 15.55
N LEU A 846 -39.15 5.18 14.22
CA LEU A 846 -38.01 4.83 13.38
C LEU A 846 -36.73 5.56 13.81
N PHE A 847 -36.84 6.75 14.42
CA PHE A 847 -35.68 7.54 14.84
C PHE A 847 -35.42 7.47 16.35
N THR A 848 -36.47 7.28 17.16
CA THR A 848 -36.38 7.39 18.64
C THR A 848 -36.32 6.05 19.37
N ALA A 849 -36.37 4.91 18.68
CA ALA A 849 -36.38 3.58 19.31
C ALA A 849 -35.15 3.30 20.20
N ASP A 850 -34.00 3.88 19.86
CA ASP A 850 -32.76 3.86 20.67
C ASP A 850 -32.09 5.24 20.53
N PRO A 851 -31.78 5.93 21.65
CA PRO A 851 -31.22 7.27 21.63
C PRO A 851 -29.84 7.36 20.96
N THR A 852 -29.08 6.27 20.91
CA THR A 852 -27.78 6.20 20.23
C THR A 852 -27.91 6.01 18.73
N ARG A 853 -29.08 5.54 18.24
CA ARG A 853 -29.32 5.14 16.85
C ARG A 853 -28.32 4.09 16.33
N GLY A 854 -27.74 3.29 17.24
CA GLY A 854 -26.71 2.31 16.93
C GLY A 854 -25.27 2.84 16.97
N ARG A 855 -25.05 4.10 17.34
CA ARG A 855 -23.71 4.70 17.37
C ARG A 855 -23.00 4.40 18.70
N GLN A 856 -21.73 4.01 18.61
CA GLN A 856 -20.83 3.90 19.77
C GLN A 856 -19.91 5.12 19.79
N GLY A 857 -20.01 5.92 20.85
CA GLY A 857 -19.16 7.09 21.05
C GLY A 857 -19.39 8.23 20.02
N PRO A 858 -18.67 9.35 20.19
CA PRO A 858 -18.77 10.50 19.31
C PRO A 858 -18.04 10.26 17.98
N LEU A 859 -18.55 10.88 16.90
CA LEU A 859 -17.87 10.91 15.61
C LEU A 859 -16.53 11.66 15.71
N GLN A 860 -15.45 11.02 15.31
CA GLN A 860 -14.12 11.63 15.31
C GLN A 860 -14.00 12.72 14.23
N ARG A 861 -13.28 13.81 14.52
CA ARG A 861 -13.04 14.88 13.56
C ARG A 861 -11.83 14.58 12.66
N VAL A 862 -11.97 13.56 11.83
CA VAL A 862 -10.97 13.11 10.84
C VAL A 862 -11.50 13.39 9.45
N PHE A 863 -10.63 13.86 8.54
CA PHE A 863 -11.02 14.17 7.17
C PHE A 863 -10.45 13.15 6.18
N SER A 864 -11.25 12.80 5.19
CA SER A 864 -10.91 11.94 4.05
C SER A 864 -11.46 12.55 2.76
N SER A 865 -10.82 12.24 1.65
CA SER A 865 -11.30 12.53 0.29
C SER A 865 -11.86 11.29 -0.41
N GLN A 866 -11.83 10.14 0.25
CA GLN A 866 -12.10 8.84 -0.37
C GLN A 866 -13.59 8.48 -0.25
N MET A 867 -14.23 8.29 -1.42
CA MET A 867 -15.65 8.02 -1.55
C MET A 867 -16.01 6.58 -1.16
N GLY A 868 -17.28 6.35 -0.85
CA GLY A 868 -17.89 5.07 -0.53
C GLY A 868 -18.02 4.78 0.97
N VAL A 869 -18.70 3.68 1.29
CA VAL A 869 -19.01 3.22 2.66
C VAL A 869 -18.03 2.15 3.17
N MET A 870 -16.89 1.98 2.50
CA MET A 870 -15.81 1.07 2.93
C MET A 870 -15.19 1.53 4.24
N LEU A 871 -14.88 0.60 5.15
CA LEU A 871 -14.21 0.90 6.42
C LEU A 871 -12.73 1.22 6.23
N VAL A 872 -12.11 1.85 7.24
CA VAL A 872 -10.66 2.01 7.32
C VAL A 872 -9.98 0.62 7.30
N GLY A 873 -8.92 0.47 6.50
CA GLY A 873 -8.19 -0.80 6.37
C GLY A 873 -8.75 -1.76 5.31
N GLN A 874 -9.95 -1.52 4.77
CA GLN A 874 -10.49 -2.32 3.68
C GLN A 874 -9.95 -1.89 2.31
N ASN A 875 -9.97 -2.80 1.34
CA ASN A 875 -9.48 -2.52 -0.01
C ASN A 875 -10.37 -1.50 -0.74
N GLN A 876 -9.84 -0.28 -0.87
CA GLN A 876 -10.47 0.85 -1.56
C GLN A 876 -9.86 1.11 -2.93
N GLU A 877 -8.99 0.23 -3.43
CA GLU A 877 -8.39 0.33 -4.76
C GLU A 877 -9.49 0.39 -5.84
N GLY A 878 -9.35 1.36 -6.74
CA GLY A 878 -10.29 1.61 -7.84
C GLY A 878 -11.54 2.43 -7.46
N LEU A 879 -11.77 2.74 -6.17
CA LEU A 879 -12.83 3.67 -5.80
C LEU A 879 -12.41 5.12 -6.02
N ASP A 880 -13.33 5.92 -6.56
CA ASP A 880 -13.09 7.34 -6.83
C ASP A 880 -12.79 8.14 -5.54
N THR A 881 -12.03 9.22 -5.70
CA THR A 881 -11.85 10.27 -4.70
C THR A 881 -12.56 11.55 -5.13
N ASP A 882 -12.91 12.39 -4.17
CA ASP A 882 -13.44 13.72 -4.42
C ASP A 882 -12.44 14.82 -4.02
N ARG A 883 -12.63 16.02 -4.58
CA ARG A 883 -11.80 17.20 -4.26
C ARG A 883 -12.00 17.72 -2.84
N SER A 884 -13.15 17.45 -2.25
CA SER A 884 -13.50 17.90 -0.90
C SER A 884 -12.84 17.03 0.18
N ASN A 885 -12.75 17.57 1.38
CA ASN A 885 -12.30 16.84 2.57
C ASN A 885 -13.43 16.88 3.60
N TRP A 886 -13.96 15.73 3.96
CA TRP A 886 -15.06 15.59 4.90
C TRP A 886 -14.81 14.39 5.83
N THR A 887 -15.67 14.20 6.83
CA THR A 887 -15.65 13.04 7.72
C THR A 887 -16.72 12.04 7.25
N PRO A 888 -16.36 10.94 6.58
CA PRO A 888 -17.32 9.88 6.27
C PRO A 888 -17.71 9.13 7.55
N ASP A 889 -18.98 9.20 7.96
CA ASP A 889 -19.49 8.50 9.12
C ASP A 889 -19.18 7.00 9.04
N ALA A 890 -19.36 6.37 7.87
CA ALA A 890 -19.10 4.95 7.67
C ALA A 890 -17.66 4.52 8.07
N LYS A 891 -16.69 5.44 8.04
CA LYS A 891 -15.28 5.14 8.39
C LYS A 891 -14.94 5.43 9.84
N TYR A 892 -15.59 6.44 10.43
CA TYR A 892 -15.13 7.06 11.67
C TYR A 892 -16.19 7.09 12.78
N GLN A 893 -17.42 6.66 12.51
CA GLN A 893 -18.45 6.40 13.52
C GLN A 893 -18.42 4.92 13.91
N SER A 894 -18.01 4.62 15.14
CA SER A 894 -18.11 3.26 15.66
C SER A 894 -19.58 2.85 15.83
N ALA A 895 -19.85 1.56 15.66
CA ALA A 895 -21.18 0.96 15.78
C ALA A 895 -21.33 0.23 17.13
N ASN A 896 -22.44 0.45 17.80
CA ASN A 896 -22.88 -0.38 18.92
C ASN A 896 -23.54 -1.63 18.33
N LEU A 897 -22.83 -2.76 18.33
CA LEU A 897 -23.30 -4.01 17.72
C LEU A 897 -24.51 -4.64 18.43
N ASP A 898 -24.78 -4.27 19.68
CA ASP A 898 -25.94 -4.75 20.44
C ASP A 898 -27.20 -3.92 20.21
N SER A 899 -27.06 -2.72 19.63
CA SER A 899 -28.20 -1.86 19.31
C SER A 899 -29.09 -2.52 18.27
N PRO A 900 -30.43 -2.46 18.43
CA PRO A 900 -31.35 -3.05 17.47
C PRO A 900 -31.23 -2.41 16.07
N PHE A 901 -30.82 -1.14 15.97
CA PHE A 901 -30.53 -0.50 14.68
C PHE A 901 -29.37 -1.15 13.93
N THR A 902 -28.29 -1.46 14.64
CA THR A 902 -27.12 -2.10 14.05
C THR A 902 -27.45 -3.55 13.70
N ARG A 903 -28.08 -4.28 14.63
CA ARG A 903 -28.48 -5.68 14.46
C ARG A 903 -29.40 -5.88 13.26
N ASP A 904 -30.40 -5.02 13.08
CA ASP A 904 -31.34 -5.09 11.95
C ASP A 904 -30.65 -5.11 10.58
N LEU A 905 -29.51 -4.41 10.44
CA LEU A 905 -28.77 -4.38 9.19
C LEU A 905 -27.75 -5.52 9.12
N ILE A 906 -26.89 -5.68 10.12
CA ILE A 906 -25.78 -6.63 10.02
C ILE A 906 -26.26 -8.10 10.04
N GLU A 907 -27.35 -8.41 10.75
CA GLU A 907 -27.95 -9.75 10.73
C GLU A 907 -28.61 -10.09 9.39
N ASN A 908 -28.97 -9.06 8.62
CA ASN A 908 -29.48 -9.19 7.26
C ASN A 908 -28.38 -9.00 6.20
N ASP A 909 -27.10 -9.10 6.55
CA ASP A 909 -25.98 -8.88 5.62
C ASP A 909 -26.01 -7.50 4.92
N ALA A 910 -26.63 -6.50 5.55
CA ALA A 910 -26.74 -5.12 5.04
C ALA A 910 -25.78 -4.17 5.77
N VAL A 911 -25.42 -3.07 5.12
CA VAL A 911 -24.43 -2.14 5.67
C VAL A 911 -25.06 -1.24 6.72
N TYR A 912 -24.52 -1.29 7.94
CA TYR A 912 -24.69 -0.23 8.94
C TYR A 912 -23.54 0.78 8.83
N ALA A 913 -23.87 2.07 8.82
CA ALA A 913 -22.88 3.15 8.82
C ALA A 913 -23.08 4.12 10.00
N ALA A 914 -24.30 4.63 10.22
CA ALA A 914 -24.54 5.67 11.21
C ALA A 914 -25.94 5.67 11.85
N GLY A 915 -26.81 4.73 11.49
CA GLY A 915 -28.21 4.69 11.88
C GLY A 915 -29.13 5.53 10.99
N PRO A 916 -30.46 5.54 11.25
CA PRO A 916 -31.43 6.26 10.43
C PRO A 916 -31.05 7.73 10.22
N SER A 917 -31.03 8.14 8.96
CA SER A 917 -30.40 9.41 8.61
C SER A 917 -31.30 10.62 8.89
N GLY A 918 -30.83 11.48 9.80
CA GLY A 918 -31.38 12.83 9.95
C GLY A 918 -31.07 13.76 8.77
N MET A 919 -30.02 13.46 8.01
CA MET A 919 -29.69 14.21 6.80
C MET A 919 -30.73 13.95 5.70
N THR A 920 -31.20 12.70 5.56
CA THR A 920 -32.30 12.38 4.64
C THR A 920 -33.57 13.14 4.98
N SER A 921 -33.93 13.28 6.26
CA SER A 921 -35.15 14.02 6.64
C SER A 921 -35.07 15.50 6.28
N LEU A 922 -33.89 16.11 6.35
CA LEU A 922 -33.63 17.48 5.88
C LEU A 922 -33.74 17.60 4.36
N PHE A 923 -33.21 16.62 3.61
CA PHE A 923 -33.38 16.57 2.15
C PHE A 923 -34.85 16.42 1.74
N MET A 924 -35.61 15.55 2.41
CA MET A 924 -37.05 15.41 2.17
C MET A 924 -37.81 16.69 2.53
N GLY A 925 -37.40 17.38 3.59
CA GLY A 925 -37.96 18.69 3.97
C GLY A 925 -37.74 19.76 2.90
N ILE A 926 -36.52 19.93 2.39
CA ILE A 926 -36.25 20.91 1.32
C ILE A 926 -36.91 20.50 -0.01
N MET A 927 -37.00 19.21 -0.29
CA MET A 927 -37.72 18.66 -1.45
C MET A 927 -39.21 19.06 -1.44
N GLU A 928 -39.91 18.90 -0.31
CA GLU A 928 -41.33 19.25 -0.21
C GLU A 928 -41.56 20.76 -0.08
N ASN A 929 -40.76 21.45 0.72
CA ASN A 929 -40.96 22.87 1.02
C ASN A 929 -40.48 23.81 -0.10
N TYR A 930 -39.33 23.51 -0.71
CA TYR A 930 -38.70 24.35 -1.74
C TYR A 930 -38.86 23.75 -3.13
N GLY A 931 -38.73 22.43 -3.25
CA GLY A 931 -39.05 21.74 -4.50
C GLY A 931 -40.55 21.82 -4.81
N ASN A 932 -41.43 21.45 -3.87
CA ASN A 932 -42.89 21.39 -4.02
C ASN A 932 -43.30 20.85 -5.41
N PHE A 933 -42.80 19.65 -5.71
CA PHE A 933 -42.92 19.04 -7.03
C PHE A 933 -44.38 18.70 -7.39
N THR A 934 -44.71 18.87 -8.67
CA THR A 934 -46.04 18.60 -9.23
C THR A 934 -46.30 17.13 -9.56
N SER A 935 -45.32 16.24 -9.33
CA SER A 935 -45.44 14.80 -9.57
C SER A 935 -44.60 14.01 -8.57
N VAL A 936 -44.97 12.75 -8.32
CA VAL A 936 -44.22 11.85 -7.40
C VAL A 936 -42.93 11.39 -8.07
N GLU A 937 -42.95 11.22 -9.38
CA GLU A 937 -41.84 10.90 -10.25
C GLU A 937 -40.66 11.86 -10.05
N ALA A 938 -40.91 13.17 -10.03
CA ALA A 938 -39.85 14.16 -9.82
C ALA A 938 -39.23 14.06 -8.41
N LYS A 939 -40.03 13.67 -7.40
CA LYS A 939 -39.55 13.41 -6.03
C LYS A 939 -38.66 12.19 -5.97
N GLN A 940 -39.01 11.12 -6.69
CA GLN A 940 -38.20 9.90 -6.79
C GLN A 940 -36.86 10.16 -7.49
N ASN A 941 -36.84 10.95 -8.56
CA ASN A 941 -35.60 11.39 -9.21
C ASN A 941 -34.71 12.23 -8.28
N TYR A 942 -35.30 13.08 -7.44
CA TYR A 942 -34.56 13.82 -6.41
C TYR A 942 -33.99 12.87 -5.34
N LEU A 943 -34.77 11.89 -4.88
CA LEU A 943 -34.31 10.87 -3.93
C LEU A 943 -33.13 10.06 -4.48
N ALA A 944 -33.13 9.72 -5.78
CA ALA A 944 -31.98 9.07 -6.41
C ALA A 944 -30.70 9.93 -6.38
N ALA A 945 -30.83 11.26 -6.52
CA ALA A 945 -29.69 12.17 -6.33
C ALA A 945 -29.23 12.24 -4.87
N VAL A 946 -30.16 12.20 -3.92
CA VAL A 946 -29.87 12.15 -2.48
C VAL A 946 -29.14 10.86 -2.11
N SER A 947 -29.60 9.70 -2.59
CA SER A 947 -28.93 8.41 -2.32
C SER A 947 -27.53 8.38 -2.92
N ALA A 948 -27.38 8.85 -4.16
CA ALA A 948 -26.07 8.97 -4.81
C ALA A 948 -25.11 9.85 -3.99
N TYR A 949 -25.57 11.03 -3.54
CA TYR A 949 -24.76 11.93 -2.72
C TYR A 949 -24.35 11.31 -1.38
N MET A 950 -25.30 10.78 -0.62
CA MET A 950 -25.05 10.39 0.78
C MET A 950 -24.21 9.11 0.89
N VAL A 951 -24.50 8.12 0.04
CA VAL A 951 -23.81 6.83 0.08
C VAL A 951 -22.42 6.94 -0.54
N SER A 952 -22.26 7.68 -1.65
CA SER A 952 -20.93 7.95 -2.20
C SER A 952 -20.06 8.80 -1.28
N GLY A 953 -20.65 9.68 -0.47
CA GLY A 953 -19.92 10.39 0.58
C GLY A 953 -19.54 9.48 1.76
N GLY A 954 -20.00 8.23 1.83
CA GLY A 954 -19.82 7.41 3.02
C GLY A 954 -20.48 8.01 4.27
N LEU A 955 -21.51 8.85 4.08
CA LEU A 955 -22.20 9.54 5.17
C LEU A 955 -23.24 8.60 5.80
N HIS A 956 -23.91 7.76 5.00
CA HIS A 956 -24.90 6.77 5.42
C HIS A 956 -24.91 5.60 4.44
N SER A 957 -25.41 4.44 4.85
CA SER A 957 -25.68 3.33 3.94
C SER A 957 -26.95 3.56 3.10
N LEU A 958 -27.14 2.77 2.06
CA LEU A 958 -28.29 2.92 1.17
C LEU A 958 -29.62 2.73 1.90
N HIS A 959 -29.71 1.75 2.81
CA HIS A 959 -30.92 1.55 3.61
C HIS A 959 -31.20 2.73 4.55
N GLU A 960 -30.15 3.29 5.16
CA GLU A 960 -30.24 4.47 6.04
C GLU A 960 -30.68 5.74 5.29
N VAL A 961 -30.70 5.73 3.95
CA VAL A 961 -31.27 6.78 3.11
C VAL A 961 -32.68 6.42 2.62
N LEU A 962 -32.84 5.27 1.97
CA LEU A 962 -34.11 4.89 1.33
C LEU A 962 -35.22 4.59 2.35
N GLY A 963 -34.88 3.94 3.46
CA GLY A 963 -35.84 3.59 4.52
C GLY A 963 -36.54 4.81 5.11
N PRO A 964 -35.79 5.80 5.63
CA PRO A 964 -36.32 7.09 6.07
C PRO A 964 -37.21 7.81 5.05
N ALA A 965 -36.79 7.86 3.78
CA ALA A 965 -37.56 8.54 2.73
C ALA A 965 -38.89 7.83 2.44
N HIS A 966 -38.89 6.50 2.39
CA HIS A 966 -40.13 5.72 2.23
C HIS A 966 -41.02 5.81 3.45
N TYR A 967 -40.48 5.73 4.67
CA TYR A 967 -41.25 5.80 5.91
C TYR A 967 -42.02 7.13 6.05
N ALA A 968 -41.36 8.26 5.75
CA ALA A 968 -42.01 9.57 5.87
C ALA A 968 -42.97 9.91 4.72
N LEU A 969 -42.61 9.54 3.49
CA LEU A 969 -43.22 10.09 2.28
C LEU A 969 -43.68 9.05 1.25
N ASP A 970 -43.61 7.76 1.59
CA ASP A 970 -44.05 6.65 0.72
C ASP A 970 -43.45 6.71 -0.70
N LEU A 971 -42.16 7.12 -0.80
CA LEU A 971 -41.52 7.37 -2.10
C LEU A 971 -41.10 6.11 -2.86
N ILE A 972 -41.04 4.95 -2.19
CA ILE A 972 -40.62 3.68 -2.80
C ILE A 972 -41.65 2.60 -2.45
N PRO A 973 -42.84 2.60 -3.08
CA PRO A 973 -43.90 1.66 -2.74
C PRO A 973 -43.40 0.20 -2.74
N GLY A 974 -43.61 -0.51 -1.63
CA GLY A 974 -43.17 -1.90 -1.43
C GLY A 974 -41.76 -2.07 -0.85
N TYR A 975 -41.06 -0.97 -0.52
CA TYR A 975 -39.77 -1.04 0.17
C TYR A 975 -39.96 -1.48 1.64
N GLN A 976 -39.10 -2.36 2.12
CA GLN A 976 -39.19 -2.90 3.48
C GLN A 976 -38.52 -1.94 4.47
N ILE A 977 -39.32 -1.40 5.40
CA ILE A 977 -38.84 -0.57 6.50
C ILE A 977 -39.76 -0.75 7.71
N SER A 978 -39.17 -0.88 8.90
CA SER A 978 -39.90 -0.91 10.15
C SER A 978 -39.07 -0.28 11.27
N PRO A 979 -39.70 0.30 12.30
CA PRO A 979 -38.98 0.69 13.50
C PRO A 979 -38.26 -0.52 14.11
N PRO A 980 -37.02 -0.36 14.58
CA PRO A 980 -36.26 -1.49 15.13
C PRO A 980 -36.85 -1.93 16.47
N LYS A 981 -36.68 -3.20 16.81
CA LYS A 981 -37.19 -3.80 18.05
C LYS A 981 -36.10 -4.63 18.72
N VAL A 982 -36.00 -4.57 20.04
CA VAL A 982 -34.96 -5.27 20.81
C VAL A 982 -35.02 -6.80 20.61
N ASP A 983 -36.23 -7.35 20.57
CA ASP A 983 -36.48 -8.80 20.57
C ASP A 983 -36.61 -9.43 19.17
N SER A 984 -36.44 -8.65 18.09
CA SER A 984 -36.63 -9.16 16.73
C SER A 984 -35.80 -8.39 15.69
N VAL A 985 -35.22 -9.11 14.73
CA VAL A 985 -34.56 -8.52 13.57
C VAL A 985 -35.61 -8.10 12.54
N ALA A 986 -35.47 -6.90 11.98
CA ALA A 986 -36.32 -6.40 10.89
C ALA A 986 -36.20 -7.25 9.61
N ASN A 987 -37.14 -7.08 8.69
CA ASN A 987 -37.02 -7.68 7.36
C ASN A 987 -35.78 -7.13 6.62
N PRO A 988 -35.12 -7.94 5.78
CA PRO A 988 -33.98 -7.49 5.00
C PRO A 988 -34.37 -6.33 4.07
N PRO A 989 -33.46 -5.37 3.82
CA PRO A 989 -33.66 -4.34 2.80
C PRO A 989 -33.89 -4.96 1.42
N ASN A 990 -34.79 -4.38 0.63
CA ASN A 990 -35.06 -4.83 -0.75
C ASN A 990 -34.71 -3.75 -1.78
N PHE A 991 -33.40 -3.47 -1.95
CA PHE A 991 -32.94 -2.38 -2.82
C PHE A 991 -33.37 -2.55 -4.29
N HIS A 992 -33.61 -3.77 -4.75
CA HIS A 992 -34.08 -4.01 -6.12
C HIS A 992 -35.41 -3.28 -6.39
N GLN A 993 -36.27 -3.13 -5.38
CA GLN A 993 -37.54 -2.42 -5.52
C GLN A 993 -37.30 -0.95 -5.95
N PHE A 994 -36.31 -0.30 -5.36
CA PHE A 994 -35.90 1.05 -5.74
C PHE A 994 -35.30 1.08 -7.14
N TYR A 995 -34.33 0.20 -7.43
CA TYR A 995 -33.67 0.18 -8.73
C TYR A 995 -34.64 -0.12 -9.88
N GLN A 996 -35.54 -1.10 -9.72
CA GLN A 996 -36.53 -1.44 -10.74
C GLN A 996 -37.49 -0.29 -11.02
N GLN A 997 -37.99 0.38 -9.97
CA GLN A 997 -38.87 1.54 -10.14
C GLN A 997 -38.14 2.70 -10.82
N GLN A 998 -36.90 2.97 -10.41
CA GLN A 998 -36.11 4.06 -10.97
C GLN A 998 -35.72 3.81 -12.42
N ILE A 999 -35.38 2.57 -12.81
CA ILE A 999 -35.13 2.19 -14.22
C ILE A 999 -36.38 2.39 -15.08
N LYS A 1000 -37.56 2.05 -14.55
CA LYS A 1000 -38.83 2.23 -15.27
C LYS A 1000 -39.17 3.71 -15.44
N LEU A 1001 -38.85 4.52 -14.44
CA LEU A 1001 -39.11 5.95 -14.41
C LEU A 1001 -38.14 6.75 -15.30
N ASP A 1002 -36.86 6.40 -15.22
CA ASP A 1002 -35.75 7.09 -15.85
C ASP A 1002 -34.84 6.07 -16.58
N PRO A 1003 -35.04 5.89 -17.90
CA PRO A 1003 -34.28 4.90 -18.66
C PRO A 1003 -32.76 5.11 -18.67
N GLN A 1004 -32.25 6.33 -18.45
CA GLN A 1004 -30.80 6.57 -18.36
C GLN A 1004 -30.20 5.92 -17.10
N PHE A 1005 -31.00 5.72 -16.06
CA PHE A 1005 -30.56 5.10 -14.81
C PHE A 1005 -30.05 3.68 -15.02
N GLU A 1006 -30.64 2.93 -15.97
CA GLU A 1006 -30.25 1.54 -16.24
C GLU A 1006 -28.78 1.44 -16.67
N GLU A 1007 -28.27 2.40 -17.43
CA GLU A 1007 -26.86 2.43 -17.86
C GLU A 1007 -25.92 2.62 -16.67
N ARG A 1008 -26.30 3.47 -15.69
CA ARG A 1008 -25.51 3.72 -14.48
C ARG A 1008 -25.55 2.54 -13.52
N TYR A 1009 -26.73 1.93 -13.36
CA TYR A 1009 -26.91 0.68 -12.64
C TYR A 1009 -26.03 -0.45 -13.22
N LYS A 1010 -26.01 -0.62 -14.56
CA LYS A 1010 -25.13 -1.59 -15.24
C LYS A 1010 -23.66 -1.27 -14.97
N LYS A 1011 -23.25 -0.01 -15.10
CA LYS A 1011 -21.88 0.43 -14.85
C LYS A 1011 -21.43 0.18 -13.41
N GLY A 1012 -22.30 0.42 -12.43
CA GLY A 1012 -22.04 0.11 -11.02
C GLY A 1012 -21.76 -1.38 -10.84
N TRP A 1013 -22.63 -2.25 -11.37
CA TRP A 1013 -22.41 -3.70 -11.34
C TRP A 1013 -21.11 -4.15 -12.01
N ASP A 1014 -20.76 -3.55 -13.16
CA ASP A 1014 -19.50 -3.86 -13.84
C ASP A 1014 -18.29 -3.52 -12.96
N ASN A 1015 -18.30 -2.36 -12.30
CA ASN A 1015 -17.23 -1.97 -11.38
C ASN A 1015 -17.14 -2.90 -10.16
N VAL A 1016 -18.28 -3.27 -9.56
CA VAL A 1016 -18.32 -4.22 -8.43
C VAL A 1016 -17.70 -5.56 -8.82
N MET A 1017 -18.10 -6.10 -9.98
CA MET A 1017 -17.63 -7.42 -10.42
C MET A 1017 -16.18 -7.40 -10.88
N GLU A 1018 -15.69 -6.28 -11.43
CA GLU A 1018 -14.26 -6.09 -11.69
C GLU A 1018 -13.45 -6.07 -10.39
N ALA A 1019 -13.91 -5.35 -9.37
CA ALA A 1019 -13.27 -5.31 -8.06
C ALA A 1019 -13.28 -6.70 -7.39
N TYR A 1020 -14.42 -7.41 -7.44
CA TYR A 1020 -14.54 -8.76 -6.92
C TYR A 1020 -13.59 -9.74 -7.61
N ALA A 1021 -13.49 -9.69 -8.94
CA ALA A 1021 -12.63 -10.61 -9.70
C ALA A 1021 -11.15 -10.52 -9.30
N LYS A 1022 -10.68 -9.34 -8.87
CA LYS A 1022 -9.31 -9.11 -8.38
C LYS A 1022 -9.05 -9.69 -6.98
N GLN A 1023 -10.10 -9.92 -6.20
CA GLN A 1023 -10.02 -10.30 -4.78
C GLN A 1023 -10.72 -11.62 -4.46
N LYS A 1024 -11.31 -12.30 -5.45
CA LYS A 1024 -12.18 -13.47 -5.28
C LYS A 1024 -11.58 -14.58 -4.40
N ASP A 1025 -10.26 -14.79 -4.47
CA ASP A 1025 -9.57 -15.86 -3.74
C ASP A 1025 -9.51 -15.60 -2.23
N GLN A 1026 -9.75 -14.36 -1.79
CA GLN A 1026 -9.84 -13.98 -0.37
C GLN A 1026 -11.17 -14.41 0.26
N PHE A 1027 -12.21 -14.65 -0.55
CA PHE A 1027 -13.59 -14.89 -0.13
C PHE A 1027 -14.01 -16.37 -0.26
N ILE A 1028 -13.09 -17.25 -0.62
CA ILE A 1028 -13.31 -18.69 -0.73
C ILE A 1028 -12.46 -19.36 0.33
N HIS A 1029 -13.09 -19.89 1.37
CA HIS A 1029 -12.41 -20.36 2.57
C HIS A 1029 -12.15 -21.87 2.59
N ALA A 1030 -12.74 -22.63 1.65
CA ALA A 1030 -12.47 -24.04 1.43
C ALA A 1030 -12.63 -24.43 -0.06
N PRO A 1031 -11.95 -25.50 -0.55
CA PRO A 1031 -12.08 -25.94 -1.92
C PRO A 1031 -13.50 -26.39 -2.25
N ILE A 1032 -14.16 -25.69 -3.18
CA ILE A 1032 -15.54 -25.99 -3.62
C ILE A 1032 -15.67 -27.40 -4.23
N SER A 1033 -14.57 -27.99 -4.70
CA SER A 1033 -14.52 -29.38 -5.17
C SER A 1033 -14.69 -30.43 -4.07
N ASP A 1034 -14.35 -30.10 -2.82
CA ASP A 1034 -14.22 -31.07 -1.71
C ASP A 1034 -15.48 -31.13 -0.83
N ILE A 1035 -16.43 -30.22 -1.01
CA ILE A 1035 -17.68 -30.16 -0.21
C ILE A 1035 -18.71 -31.21 -0.62
N SER A 1036 -18.50 -31.93 -1.73
CA SER A 1036 -19.32 -33.11 -2.05
C SER A 1036 -18.97 -34.37 -1.23
N ILE A 1037 -17.86 -34.36 -0.48
CA ILE A 1037 -17.32 -35.58 0.17
C ILE A 1037 -18.10 -35.98 1.44
N VAL A 1038 -18.93 -35.10 2.01
CA VAL A 1038 -19.77 -35.44 3.18
C VAL A 1038 -21.01 -36.28 2.82
N GLN A 1039 -21.32 -36.48 1.52
CA GLN A 1039 -22.40 -37.39 1.07
C GLN A 1039 -21.92 -38.65 0.32
N GLN A 1040 -20.62 -38.92 0.21
CA GLN A 1040 -20.13 -40.17 -0.41
C GLN A 1040 -19.19 -40.93 0.54
N ARG A 1041 -19.79 -41.64 1.50
CA ARG A 1041 -19.27 -42.98 1.83
C ARG A 1041 -19.64 -43.88 0.66
N VAL A 1042 -18.66 -44.69 0.24
CA VAL A 1042 -18.70 -45.67 -0.87
C VAL A 1042 -18.38 -45.08 -2.24
N PHE A 1043 -17.09 -44.96 -2.58
CA PHE A 1043 -16.40 -45.76 -3.62
C PHE A 1043 -14.99 -45.20 -3.84
N ASN A 1044 -13.98 -46.07 -3.67
CA ASN A 1044 -12.64 -45.88 -4.22
C ASN A 1044 -12.72 -45.72 -5.75
N THR A 1045 -11.99 -44.78 -6.34
CA THR A 1045 -10.77 -45.01 -7.17
C THR A 1045 -10.37 -43.74 -7.94
N ASP A 1046 -9.06 -43.47 -7.94
CA ASP A 1046 -8.23 -42.83 -8.98
C ASP A 1046 -8.37 -41.33 -9.33
N ASN A 1047 -7.44 -40.55 -8.77
CA ASN A 1047 -6.42 -39.72 -9.45
C ASN A 1047 -6.77 -39.06 -10.81
N THR A 1048 -6.83 -37.71 -10.84
CA THR A 1048 -5.88 -36.74 -11.50
C THR A 1048 -6.49 -35.48 -12.15
N SER A 1049 -5.70 -34.39 -12.05
CA SER A 1049 -5.67 -33.10 -12.79
C SER A 1049 -6.53 -31.95 -12.22
N GLN A 1050 -6.02 -30.72 -12.00
CA GLN A 1050 -5.00 -29.97 -12.73
C GLN A 1050 -4.07 -29.14 -11.79
N GLN A 1051 -2.76 -29.21 -12.05
CA GLN A 1051 -1.71 -28.38 -11.44
C GLN A 1051 -1.43 -27.14 -12.30
N GLU A 1052 -1.16 -26.00 -11.67
CA GLU A 1052 -0.60 -24.83 -12.35
C GLU A 1052 0.77 -25.15 -12.99
N ASN A 1053 1.03 -24.57 -14.17
CA ASN A 1053 2.26 -24.83 -14.93
C ASN A 1053 3.48 -24.15 -14.27
N LYS A 1054 4.17 -24.90 -13.41
CA LYS A 1054 5.37 -24.50 -12.66
C LYS A 1054 6.53 -23.94 -13.49
N TYR A 1055 6.52 -24.07 -14.81
CA TYR A 1055 7.62 -23.62 -15.67
C TYR A 1055 7.44 -22.19 -16.19
N LYS A 1056 6.22 -21.62 -16.14
CA LYS A 1056 5.82 -20.37 -16.83
C LYS A 1056 6.77 -19.17 -16.61
N ASN A 1057 7.24 -18.97 -15.38
CA ASN A 1057 8.06 -17.80 -15.00
C ASN A 1057 9.57 -18.11 -14.86
N MET A 1058 10.02 -19.27 -15.31
CA MET A 1058 11.40 -19.72 -15.10
C MET A 1058 12.36 -19.14 -16.14
N SER A 1059 13.60 -18.77 -15.77
CA SER A 1059 14.59 -18.25 -16.73
C SER A 1059 14.99 -19.30 -17.79
N GLU A 1060 15.45 -18.87 -18.96
CA GLU A 1060 15.88 -19.81 -20.02
C GLU A 1060 17.09 -20.65 -19.59
N GLU A 1061 18.01 -20.10 -18.80
CA GLU A 1061 19.19 -20.79 -18.27
C GLU A 1061 18.78 -21.93 -17.32
N LYS A 1062 17.87 -21.64 -16.38
CA LYS A 1062 17.37 -22.64 -15.42
C LYS A 1062 16.53 -23.72 -16.09
N MET A 1063 15.77 -23.35 -17.14
CA MET A 1063 15.07 -24.32 -17.97
C MET A 1063 16.02 -25.25 -18.74
N LYS A 1064 17.14 -24.72 -19.27
CA LYS A 1064 18.16 -25.55 -19.92
C LYS A 1064 18.79 -26.55 -18.94
N GLU A 1065 19.08 -26.12 -17.71
CA GLU A 1065 19.59 -27.04 -16.67
C GLU A 1065 18.57 -28.13 -16.30
N ILE A 1066 17.29 -27.79 -16.21
CA ILE A 1066 16.22 -28.77 -15.94
C ILE A 1066 16.10 -29.76 -17.09
N LEU A 1067 16.09 -29.29 -18.34
CA LEU A 1067 16.02 -30.17 -19.51
C LEU A 1067 17.27 -31.06 -19.67
N GLN A 1068 18.41 -30.64 -19.13
CA GLN A 1068 19.64 -31.45 -19.05
C GLN A 1068 19.59 -32.50 -17.93
N LYS A 1069 19.06 -32.14 -16.75
CA LYS A 1069 18.96 -33.04 -15.58
C LYS A 1069 17.77 -34.02 -15.67
N SER A 1070 16.75 -33.65 -16.43
CA SER A 1070 15.51 -34.42 -16.64
C SER A 1070 15.20 -34.59 -18.14
N PRO A 1071 15.92 -35.49 -18.84
CA PRO A 1071 15.75 -35.69 -20.28
C PRO A 1071 14.33 -36.07 -20.69
N GLU A 1072 13.55 -36.69 -19.81
CA GLU A 1072 12.13 -37.04 -19.96
C GLU A 1072 11.21 -35.84 -20.22
N LEU A 1073 11.60 -34.62 -19.82
CA LEU A 1073 10.84 -33.40 -20.04
C LEU A 1073 11.01 -32.79 -21.44
N ASN A 1074 11.97 -33.29 -22.23
CA ASN A 1074 12.14 -32.85 -23.62
C ASN A 1074 10.99 -33.36 -24.49
N ALA A 1075 10.08 -32.47 -24.86
CA ALA A 1075 8.97 -32.77 -25.77
C ALA A 1075 9.46 -33.13 -27.19
N VAL A 1076 10.60 -32.56 -27.60
CA VAL A 1076 11.30 -32.85 -28.85
C VAL A 1076 12.64 -33.53 -28.52
N LYS A 1077 12.71 -34.84 -28.77
CA LYS A 1077 13.93 -35.65 -28.68
C LYS A 1077 14.36 -36.06 -30.08
N ILE A 1078 15.54 -35.63 -30.50
CA ILE A 1078 16.11 -36.05 -31.79
C ILE A 1078 17.23 -37.04 -31.51
N GLU A 1079 16.93 -38.32 -31.72
CA GLU A 1079 17.92 -39.39 -31.69
C GLU A 1079 18.61 -39.49 -33.07
N GLY A 1080 19.77 -38.85 -33.17
CA GLY A 1080 20.59 -38.86 -34.39
C GLY A 1080 20.88 -37.46 -34.95
N SER A 1081 21.70 -37.40 -36.00
CA SER A 1081 22.04 -36.16 -36.69
C SER A 1081 21.01 -35.86 -37.78
N LEU A 1082 20.42 -34.66 -37.76
CA LEU A 1082 19.54 -34.23 -38.85
C LEU A 1082 20.33 -33.94 -40.13
N THR A 1083 21.63 -33.68 -40.02
CA THR A 1083 22.53 -33.58 -41.17
C THR A 1083 23.21 -34.92 -41.51
N SER A 1084 23.70 -35.07 -42.75
CA SER A 1084 24.36 -36.30 -43.25
C SER A 1084 25.58 -36.74 -42.40
N THR A 1085 25.72 -38.03 -42.13
CA THR A 1085 26.68 -38.67 -41.19
C THR A 1085 28.19 -38.62 -41.54
N ASN A 1086 28.61 -38.04 -42.68
CA ASN A 1086 30.04 -37.92 -43.03
C ASN A 1086 30.62 -36.53 -42.67
N VAL A 1087 31.75 -36.54 -41.95
CA VAL A 1087 32.34 -35.47 -41.12
C VAL A 1087 32.90 -34.29 -41.94
N GLY A 1088 32.52 -33.06 -41.57
CA GLY A 1088 33.13 -31.81 -42.03
C GLY A 1088 32.59 -30.60 -41.25
N TRP A 1089 33.45 -29.65 -40.86
CA TRP A 1089 33.14 -28.63 -39.84
C TRP A 1089 31.88 -27.77 -40.07
N ARG A 1090 31.53 -27.47 -41.34
CA ARG A 1090 30.31 -26.72 -41.69
C ARG A 1090 29.04 -27.50 -41.36
N ARG A 1091 29.12 -28.84 -41.35
CA ARG A 1091 28.00 -29.72 -41.00
C ARG A 1091 27.78 -29.74 -39.49
N GLU A 1092 28.87 -29.81 -38.73
CA GLU A 1092 28.87 -29.81 -37.27
C GLU A 1092 28.35 -28.49 -36.69
N ASN A 1093 28.74 -27.34 -37.24
CA ASN A 1093 28.20 -26.05 -36.81
C ASN A 1093 26.68 -25.93 -37.04
N LYS A 1094 26.19 -26.40 -38.20
CA LYS A 1094 24.75 -26.41 -38.49
C LYS A 1094 24.01 -27.37 -37.57
N GLU A 1095 24.57 -28.55 -37.29
CA GLU A 1095 23.99 -29.55 -36.39
C GLU A 1095 23.91 -29.04 -34.94
N ASN A 1096 24.97 -28.39 -34.45
CA ASN A 1096 25.00 -27.79 -33.11
C ASN A 1096 23.97 -26.67 -32.97
N TYR A 1097 23.81 -25.83 -33.99
CA TYR A 1097 22.79 -24.79 -33.98
C TYR A 1097 21.36 -25.35 -34.03
N ILE A 1098 21.14 -26.44 -34.78
CA ILE A 1098 19.87 -27.18 -34.77
C ILE A 1098 19.57 -27.71 -33.36
N LYS A 1099 20.55 -28.33 -32.69
CA LYS A 1099 20.39 -28.83 -31.31
C LYS A 1099 20.06 -27.73 -30.31
N GLN A 1100 20.70 -26.57 -30.42
CA GLN A 1100 20.38 -25.41 -29.57
C GLN A 1100 18.95 -24.90 -29.78
N ASN A 1101 18.47 -24.85 -31.02
CA ASN A 1101 17.08 -24.46 -31.30
C ASN A 1101 16.07 -25.45 -30.75
N LEU A 1102 16.35 -26.75 -30.82
CA LEU A 1102 15.48 -27.80 -30.26
C LEU A 1102 15.35 -27.67 -28.73
N ILE A 1103 16.43 -27.34 -28.04
CA ILE A 1103 16.39 -27.03 -26.60
C ILE A 1103 15.52 -25.80 -26.34
N LYS A 1104 15.62 -24.76 -27.17
CA LYS A 1104 14.77 -23.56 -27.04
C LYS A 1104 13.29 -23.89 -27.22
N ILE A 1105 12.94 -24.74 -28.19
CA ILE A 1105 11.57 -25.23 -28.40
C ILE A 1105 11.06 -25.97 -27.16
N ASN A 1106 11.86 -26.88 -26.59
CA ASN A 1106 11.48 -27.60 -25.36
C ASN A 1106 11.27 -26.65 -24.17
N CYS A 1107 12.11 -25.61 -24.02
CA CYS A 1107 11.91 -24.59 -22.99
C CYS A 1107 10.56 -23.87 -23.15
N GLN A 1108 10.27 -23.34 -24.35
CA GLN A 1108 9.06 -22.55 -24.57
C GLN A 1108 7.78 -23.41 -24.51
N TYR A 1109 7.85 -24.65 -24.99
CA TYR A 1109 6.76 -25.61 -24.89
C TYR A 1109 6.38 -25.91 -23.43
N LEU A 1110 7.38 -26.11 -22.54
CA LEU A 1110 7.12 -26.32 -21.11
C LEU A 1110 6.59 -25.06 -20.42
N LYS A 1111 7.04 -23.86 -20.83
CA LYS A 1111 6.53 -22.59 -20.29
C LYS A 1111 5.08 -22.28 -20.70
N GLY A 1112 4.60 -22.88 -21.80
CA GLY A 1112 3.29 -22.60 -22.37
C GLY A 1112 3.20 -21.23 -23.07
N ASP A 1113 4.34 -20.66 -23.49
CA ASP A 1113 4.41 -19.41 -24.24
C ASP A 1113 4.34 -19.72 -25.74
N GLN A 1114 3.11 -19.72 -26.28
CA GLN A 1114 2.84 -20.16 -27.66
C GLN A 1114 3.50 -19.26 -28.71
N GLU A 1115 3.57 -17.94 -28.46
CA GLU A 1115 4.19 -16.98 -29.40
C GLU A 1115 5.69 -17.24 -29.53
N LYS A 1116 6.41 -17.37 -28.41
CA LYS A 1116 7.86 -17.68 -28.44
C LYS A 1116 8.17 -19.10 -28.91
N LEU A 1117 7.25 -20.04 -28.69
CA LEU A 1117 7.36 -21.40 -29.23
C LEU A 1117 7.32 -21.37 -30.76
N ASP A 1118 6.38 -20.64 -31.34
CA ASP A 1118 6.24 -20.49 -32.79
C ASP A 1118 7.45 -19.78 -33.42
N GLU A 1119 8.00 -18.75 -32.75
CA GLU A 1119 9.25 -18.11 -33.18
C GLU A 1119 10.43 -19.09 -33.22
N ALA A 1120 10.60 -19.92 -32.19
CA ALA A 1120 11.67 -20.90 -32.11
C ALA A 1120 11.52 -22.01 -33.17
N ILE A 1121 10.28 -22.44 -33.44
CA ILE A 1121 9.96 -23.40 -34.51
C ILE A 1121 10.30 -22.82 -35.89
N ASN A 1122 9.90 -21.58 -36.16
CA ASN A 1122 10.18 -20.92 -37.44
C ASN A 1122 11.69 -20.71 -37.65
N LEU A 1123 12.44 -20.37 -36.61
CA LEU A 1123 13.90 -20.29 -36.66
C LEU A 1123 14.55 -21.65 -36.96
N LEU A 1124 14.05 -22.74 -36.35
CA LEU A 1124 14.51 -24.10 -36.66
C LEU A 1124 14.20 -24.48 -38.13
N PHE A 1125 12.98 -24.22 -38.61
CA PHE A 1125 12.59 -24.49 -40.00
C PHE A 1125 13.46 -23.75 -41.01
N LYS A 1126 13.72 -22.46 -40.78
CA LYS A 1126 14.62 -21.67 -41.63
C LYS A 1126 16.05 -22.20 -41.58
N THR A 1127 16.52 -22.61 -40.40
CA THR A 1127 17.84 -23.20 -40.19
C THR A 1127 18.01 -24.50 -40.99
N VAL A 1128 17.09 -25.46 -40.87
CA VAL A 1128 17.21 -26.74 -41.57
C VAL A 1128 17.14 -26.56 -43.09
N CYS A 1129 16.37 -25.60 -43.59
CA CYS A 1129 16.26 -25.31 -45.02
C CYS A 1129 17.48 -24.59 -45.62
N LYS A 1130 18.34 -23.97 -44.81
CA LYS A 1130 19.51 -23.22 -45.33
C LYS A 1130 20.48 -24.12 -46.10
N THR A 1131 20.82 -23.74 -47.34
CA THR A 1131 21.79 -24.48 -48.17
C THR A 1131 23.22 -24.11 -47.77
N ARG A 1132 24.19 -24.98 -48.05
CA ARG A 1132 25.58 -24.86 -47.55
C ARG A 1132 26.51 -24.07 -48.49
N THR A 1133 26.04 -23.72 -49.69
CA THR A 1133 26.85 -23.11 -50.76
C THR A 1133 26.02 -22.09 -51.54
N ASN A 1134 26.61 -20.92 -51.81
CA ASN A 1134 26.02 -19.76 -52.52
C ASN A 1134 25.60 -19.99 -53.99
N ILE A 1135 25.46 -21.23 -54.41
CA ILE A 1135 25.22 -21.61 -55.81
C ILE A 1135 23.73 -21.96 -55.92
N PHE A 1136 22.93 -20.90 -56.09
CA PHE A 1136 21.57 -20.84 -56.67
C PHE A 1136 20.28 -21.00 -55.83
N LYS A 1137 20.27 -21.33 -54.53
CA LYS A 1137 19.11 -21.06 -53.61
C LYS A 1137 19.60 -20.90 -52.17
N SER A 1138 19.34 -19.78 -51.49
CA SER A 1138 19.75 -19.56 -50.08
C SER A 1138 19.06 -20.53 -49.11
N TYR A 1139 17.83 -20.97 -49.44
CA TYR A 1139 17.04 -21.92 -48.66
C TYR A 1139 16.31 -22.93 -49.58
N SER A 1140 16.16 -24.17 -49.12
CA SER A 1140 15.43 -25.26 -49.79
C SER A 1140 14.83 -26.22 -48.78
N THR A 1141 13.55 -26.56 -48.94
CA THR A 1141 12.86 -27.60 -48.15
C THR A 1141 13.30 -29.03 -48.50
N SER A 1142 14.18 -29.16 -49.50
CA SER A 1142 14.75 -30.44 -49.95
C SER A 1142 16.17 -30.68 -49.42
N THR A 1143 16.68 -29.87 -48.49
CA THR A 1143 17.96 -30.17 -47.82
C THR A 1143 17.81 -31.46 -47.01
N THR A 1144 18.92 -32.20 -46.82
CA THR A 1144 18.91 -33.41 -45.98
C THR A 1144 18.37 -33.14 -44.57
N SER A 1145 18.68 -31.97 -43.99
CA SER A 1145 18.17 -31.58 -42.66
C SER A 1145 16.68 -31.26 -42.66
N ALA A 1146 16.14 -30.64 -43.71
CA ALA A 1146 14.72 -30.39 -43.83
C ALA A 1146 13.94 -31.69 -44.05
N THR A 1147 14.41 -32.55 -44.97
CA THR A 1147 13.77 -33.85 -45.26
C THR A 1147 13.76 -34.77 -44.03
N ASN A 1148 14.87 -34.83 -43.28
CA ASN A 1148 14.93 -35.63 -42.06
C ASN A 1148 13.96 -35.11 -40.99
N LEU A 1149 13.90 -33.78 -40.79
CA LEU A 1149 12.97 -33.18 -39.82
C LEU A 1149 11.49 -33.41 -40.24
N ILE A 1150 11.17 -33.29 -41.53
CA ILE A 1150 9.83 -33.58 -42.07
C ILE A 1150 9.44 -35.02 -41.77
N ASN A 1151 10.32 -35.99 -42.06
CA ASN A 1151 10.03 -37.40 -41.81
C ASN A 1151 9.82 -37.68 -40.32
N MET A 1152 10.63 -37.09 -39.45
CA MET A 1152 10.51 -37.27 -37.99
C MET A 1152 9.20 -36.72 -37.46
N ILE A 1153 8.84 -35.48 -37.79
CA ILE A 1153 7.56 -34.89 -37.35
C ILE A 1153 6.38 -35.69 -37.93
N SER A 1154 6.47 -36.13 -39.19
CA SER A 1154 5.39 -36.91 -39.82
C SER A 1154 5.20 -38.31 -39.20
N GLN A 1155 6.17 -38.84 -38.44
CA GLN A 1155 6.10 -40.16 -37.83
C GLN A 1155 5.77 -40.12 -36.33
N ASP A 1156 5.95 -38.98 -35.66
CA ASP A 1156 5.73 -38.84 -34.21
C ASP A 1156 4.56 -37.89 -33.89
N GLU A 1157 3.52 -38.43 -33.25
CA GLU A 1157 2.30 -37.69 -32.89
C GLU A 1157 2.56 -36.56 -31.89
N LYS A 1158 3.46 -36.77 -30.93
CA LYS A 1158 3.83 -35.75 -29.95
C LYS A 1158 4.56 -34.60 -30.63
N LEU A 1159 5.45 -34.90 -31.58
CA LEU A 1159 6.10 -33.87 -32.38
C LEU A 1159 5.11 -33.10 -33.26
N ARG A 1160 4.12 -33.76 -33.87
CA ARG A 1160 3.07 -33.05 -34.63
C ARG A 1160 2.33 -32.06 -33.76
N LYS A 1161 2.00 -32.44 -32.51
CA LYS A 1161 1.34 -31.55 -31.56
C LYS A 1161 2.21 -30.35 -31.18
N VAL A 1162 3.50 -30.55 -30.90
CA VAL A 1162 4.45 -29.46 -30.58
C VAL A 1162 4.61 -28.49 -31.76
N PHE A 1163 4.68 -29.00 -32.99
CA PHE A 1163 4.87 -28.20 -34.21
C PHE A 1163 3.55 -27.70 -34.83
N GLY A 1164 2.41 -27.97 -34.16
CA GLY A 1164 1.08 -27.54 -34.58
C GLY A 1164 0.67 -28.03 -35.97
N ILE A 1165 0.96 -29.29 -36.32
CA ILE A 1165 0.63 -29.90 -37.62
C ILE A 1165 -0.74 -30.61 -37.52
N GLN A 1166 -1.68 -30.24 -38.41
CA GLN A 1166 -3.10 -30.61 -38.31
C GLN A 1166 -3.62 -31.54 -39.42
N GLY A 1167 -2.81 -31.91 -40.43
CA GLY A 1167 -3.26 -32.81 -41.51
C GLY A 1167 -3.82 -34.16 -41.02
N ASP A 1168 -4.47 -34.93 -41.90
CA ASP A 1168 -5.14 -36.19 -41.53
C ASP A 1168 -4.31 -37.45 -41.85
N ASN A 1169 -3.29 -37.33 -42.70
CA ASN A 1169 -2.45 -38.46 -43.12
C ASN A 1169 -0.99 -38.02 -43.33
N PRO A 1170 -0.04 -38.98 -43.43
CA PRO A 1170 1.38 -38.67 -43.59
C PRO A 1170 1.73 -37.80 -44.81
N VAL A 1171 0.96 -37.88 -45.90
CA VAL A 1171 1.17 -37.06 -47.09
C VAL A 1171 0.76 -35.61 -46.83
N ASP A 1172 -0.35 -35.40 -46.14
CA ASP A 1172 -0.85 -34.08 -45.74
C ASP A 1172 0.04 -33.44 -44.67
N TRP A 1173 0.54 -34.20 -43.70
CA TRP A 1173 1.52 -33.71 -42.71
C TRP A 1173 2.80 -33.21 -43.38
N ALA A 1174 3.38 -34.01 -44.27
CA ALA A 1174 4.61 -33.62 -44.97
C ALA A 1174 4.40 -32.40 -45.88
N LYS A 1175 3.20 -32.26 -46.46
CA LYS A 1175 2.82 -31.08 -47.26
C LYS A 1175 2.69 -29.84 -46.39
N GLU A 1176 1.99 -29.94 -45.25
CA GLU A 1176 1.81 -28.84 -44.29
C GLU A 1176 3.16 -28.36 -43.72
N ILE A 1177 4.03 -29.29 -43.30
CA ILE A 1177 5.36 -28.97 -42.79
C ILE A 1177 6.18 -28.24 -43.86
N LYS A 1178 6.15 -28.69 -45.13
CA LYS A 1178 6.85 -28.01 -46.23
C LYS A 1178 6.33 -26.59 -46.46
N VAL A 1179 5.02 -26.37 -46.38
CA VAL A 1179 4.42 -25.04 -46.50
C VAL A 1179 4.90 -24.12 -45.38
N LYS A 1180 4.89 -24.59 -44.13
CA LYS A 1180 5.42 -23.82 -42.98
C LYS A 1180 6.91 -23.54 -43.11
N MET A 1181 7.70 -24.50 -43.58
CA MET A 1181 9.13 -24.29 -43.86
C MET A 1181 9.37 -23.24 -44.95
N GLU A 1182 8.59 -23.26 -46.03
CA GLU A 1182 8.68 -22.27 -47.11
C GLU A 1182 8.31 -20.85 -46.61
N ALA A 1183 7.29 -20.74 -45.76
CA ALA A 1183 6.91 -19.48 -45.13
C ALA A 1183 8.06 -18.92 -44.27
N ALA A 1184 8.63 -19.75 -43.39
CA ALA A 1184 9.77 -19.36 -42.56
C ALA A 1184 11.01 -18.97 -43.40
N CYS A 1185 11.23 -19.61 -44.55
CA CYS A 1185 12.33 -19.25 -45.45
C CYS A 1185 12.14 -17.89 -46.14
N LYS A 1186 10.89 -17.51 -46.43
CA LYS A 1186 10.53 -16.23 -47.07
C LYS A 1186 10.48 -15.06 -46.10
N ASP A 1187 10.35 -15.31 -44.80
CA ASP A 1187 10.30 -14.26 -43.78
C ASP A 1187 11.70 -13.68 -43.50
N GLU A 1188 11.99 -12.49 -44.01
CA GLU A 1188 13.28 -11.81 -43.84
C GLU A 1188 13.59 -11.40 -42.39
N LYS A 1189 12.59 -11.31 -41.49
CA LYS A 1189 12.79 -10.96 -40.08
C LYS A 1189 13.49 -12.06 -39.29
N ILE A 1190 13.44 -13.30 -39.77
CA ILE A 1190 14.07 -14.47 -39.13
C ILE A 1190 15.52 -14.59 -39.63
N ALA A 1191 16.50 -14.26 -38.80
CA ALA A 1191 17.92 -14.33 -39.18
C ALA A 1191 18.55 -15.69 -38.80
N ALA A 1192 18.75 -16.59 -39.77
CA ALA A 1192 19.49 -17.83 -39.56
C ALA A 1192 21.02 -17.62 -39.78
N PRO A 1193 21.91 -18.14 -38.92
CA PRO A 1193 23.35 -17.93 -39.00
C PRO A 1193 23.95 -18.35 -40.33
N ASP A 1194 24.98 -17.66 -40.80
CA ASP A 1194 25.74 -18.10 -41.98
C ASP A 1194 26.74 -19.21 -41.61
N PHE A 1195 26.40 -20.44 -42.01
CA PHE A 1195 27.24 -21.62 -41.77
C PHE A 1195 28.39 -21.78 -42.79
N SER A 1196 28.58 -20.83 -43.70
CA SER A 1196 29.66 -20.85 -44.70
C SER A 1196 30.99 -20.27 -44.19
N VAL A 1197 30.94 -19.45 -43.12
CA VAL A 1197 32.07 -18.78 -42.49
C VAL A 1197 32.63 -19.64 -41.34
N GLY A 1198 33.95 -19.77 -41.29
CA GLY A 1198 34.65 -20.50 -40.21
C GLY A 1198 34.62 -19.77 -38.87
N PRO A 1199 34.88 -20.45 -37.73
CA PRO A 1199 35.17 -19.78 -36.46
C PRO A 1199 36.50 -19.03 -36.60
N SER A 1200 36.43 -17.73 -36.88
CA SER A 1200 37.56 -16.83 -36.71
C SER A 1200 37.70 -16.49 -35.23
N LEU A 1201 38.84 -16.88 -34.67
CA LEU A 1201 39.38 -16.63 -33.33
C LEU A 1201 38.86 -15.34 -32.66
N LYS A 1202 38.27 -15.50 -31.48
CA LYS A 1202 38.34 -14.56 -30.36
C LYS A 1202 38.65 -15.35 -29.10
#